data_AF-A0A1I0KBV3-F1
#
_entry.id   AF-A0A1I0KBV3-F1
#
_cell.length_a   1.000
_cell.length_b   1.000
_cell.length_c   1.000
_cell.angle_alpha   90.00
_cell.angle_beta   90.00
_cell.angle_gamma   90.00
#
_symmetry.space_group_name_H-M   'P 1'
#
loop_
_entity.id
_entity.type
_entity.pdbx_description
1 polymer ?
#
loop_
_entity_poly.entity_id
_entity_poly.type
_entity_poly.pdbx_seq_one_letter_code
_entity_poly.pdbx_strand_id
1 'polypeptide(L)'
;MTDLPTACDLFFQYYLKRPDLFMEFYHAVNIYFGIHRDAIRYDFYTQITFFEKIKEYSDDWKQEFIVSFFLQIAEEFLKLYFSPAEEGRKNKLTIYQIPLVISKGVEKYRKLIWEYLSSLSKNEKYRSKVKEILSSYGGTIDDVSIPVLQFDLKYIQSILKSNFLPDKLTNCLLADKIVQVLSRMNCSCASLFSEYFEGESFQLYCLLKGPDYEETGYEEHRKRKQQSINHYTLNCDLQMFKKLIDVCSSISGIDNHSSWEVGEGLGIAFDAISDKADWYVDAIKYYIKNDTPNNLHPYHLVDTLFSLLSDSEVYEIIISEEYSQKNAWIYAYYHELPLELITEKHLQWLYDFLKDTSDRDITSSSMRDVDFLEKYNVIDELALIEGCKIILDKKEYSSFIVDIYFSLLFNYYHNTPKEVIRKFNCNLELLEEIYYAMLSYDKHHDYDGQFLKEIYSVRPSILDKYIDYLINSDSFIDHQERHCCFFDLDDFVEIYNKIFEQLIRNLQYSTLSVPHFLESLLLPKQNEKKFLERQDIWIRQCIQRFCDDEEKMYCLFSVVSKLEFKRKKEYILFFLENNPLFEDFEKIPLTPTSWSWSGSAVPMYSAWIEFLKSLLPNCIGLKWIKHKNYIETKIGYLKEQIESEQIDEILRG
;
A
#
# COMPACT_ATOMS: atom_id res chain seq x y z
N MET A 1 -15.09 30.70 26.05
CA MET A 1 -15.38 29.25 26.02
C MET A 1 -16.51 28.85 26.99
N THR A 2 -17.46 29.74 27.30
CA THR A 2 -18.59 29.41 28.20
C THR A 2 -19.65 28.52 27.54
N ASP A 3 -19.71 28.52 26.21
CA ASP A 3 -20.79 27.85 25.46
C ASP A 3 -20.42 26.43 24.96
N LEU A 4 -19.17 26.00 25.16
CA LEU A 4 -18.71 24.68 24.69
C LEU A 4 -19.48 23.51 25.34
N PRO A 5 -19.73 23.48 26.66
CA PRO A 5 -20.54 22.43 27.26
C PRO A 5 -21.95 22.36 26.67
N THR A 6 -22.58 23.52 26.41
CA THR A 6 -23.90 23.62 25.77
C THR A 6 -23.88 23.11 24.34
N ALA A 7 -22.80 23.39 23.59
CA ALA A 7 -22.63 22.85 22.25
C ALA A 7 -22.49 21.31 22.27
N CYS A 8 -21.75 20.76 23.22
CA CYS A 8 -21.67 19.30 23.43
C CYS A 8 -23.04 18.71 23.80
N ASP A 9 -23.83 19.39 24.65
CA ASP A 9 -25.19 18.95 24.99
C ASP A 9 -26.08 18.88 23.73
N LEU A 10 -26.04 19.90 22.88
CA LEU A 10 -26.77 19.89 21.61
C LEU A 10 -26.28 18.80 20.67
N PHE A 11 -24.96 18.58 20.60
CA PHE A 11 -24.35 17.51 19.81
C PHE A 11 -24.91 16.13 20.20
N PHE A 12 -24.85 15.76 21.48
CA PHE A 12 -25.31 14.43 21.93
C PHE A 12 -26.83 14.29 21.87
N GLN A 13 -27.59 15.35 22.22
CA GLN A 13 -29.04 15.32 22.08
C GLN A 13 -29.49 15.16 20.63
N TYR A 14 -28.76 15.77 19.69
CA TYR A 14 -29.08 15.63 18.28
C TYR A 14 -28.71 14.23 17.77
N TYR A 15 -27.52 13.73 18.09
CA TYR A 15 -27.12 12.38 17.72
C TYR A 15 -28.09 11.32 18.24
N LEU A 16 -28.56 11.43 19.50
CA LEU A 16 -29.55 10.51 20.05
C LEU A 16 -30.91 10.56 19.35
N LYS A 17 -31.28 11.69 18.72
CA LYS A 17 -32.49 11.80 17.89
C LYS A 17 -32.29 11.28 16.47
N ARG A 18 -31.05 11.28 15.96
CA ARG A 18 -30.67 10.90 14.60
C ARG A 18 -29.41 10.02 14.59
N PRO A 19 -29.46 8.81 15.21
CA PRO A 19 -28.31 7.92 15.23
C PRO A 19 -27.95 7.39 13.82
N ASP A 20 -28.88 7.50 12.87
CA ASP A 20 -28.67 7.20 11.45
C ASP A 20 -27.63 8.11 10.78
N LEU A 21 -27.32 9.28 11.36
CA LEU A 21 -26.30 10.23 10.87
C LEU A 21 -24.90 9.96 11.48
N PHE A 22 -24.61 8.72 11.85
CA PHE A 22 -23.39 8.37 12.57
C PHE A 22 -22.12 8.94 11.92
N MET A 23 -21.99 8.83 10.60
CA MET A 23 -20.79 9.27 9.88
C MET A 23 -20.62 10.78 9.94
N GLU A 24 -21.70 11.54 9.82
CA GLU A 24 -21.69 13.00 9.93
C GLU A 24 -21.24 13.44 11.33
N PHE A 25 -21.72 12.77 12.38
CA PHE A 25 -21.28 13.03 13.75
C PHE A 25 -19.82 12.62 13.98
N TYR A 26 -19.38 11.49 13.41
CA TYR A 26 -18.00 11.03 13.48
C TYR A 26 -17.04 12.04 12.81
N HIS A 27 -17.37 12.51 11.60
CA HIS A 27 -16.60 13.55 10.91
C HIS A 27 -16.60 14.87 11.68
N ALA A 28 -17.74 15.27 12.25
CA ALA A 28 -17.84 16.45 13.11
C ALA A 28 -16.92 16.35 14.33
N VAL A 29 -16.73 15.15 14.91
CA VAL A 29 -15.76 14.96 16.00
C VAL A 29 -14.34 15.23 15.55
N ASN A 30 -13.92 14.64 14.43
CA ASN A 30 -12.56 14.83 13.93
C ASN A 30 -12.27 16.29 13.55
N ILE A 31 -13.28 17.01 13.04
CA ILE A 31 -13.14 18.42 12.65
C ILE A 31 -13.16 19.34 13.88
N TYR A 32 -14.15 19.23 14.76
CA TYR A 32 -14.41 20.23 15.79
C TYR A 32 -13.87 19.87 17.18
N PHE A 33 -13.78 18.58 17.50
CA PHE A 33 -13.35 18.08 18.81
C PHE A 33 -11.96 17.41 18.76
N GLY A 34 -11.40 17.20 17.56
CA GLY A 34 -10.07 16.65 17.32
C GLY A 34 -8.93 17.48 17.92
N ILE A 35 -7.72 16.90 17.95
CA ILE A 35 -6.53 17.57 18.47
C ILE A 35 -5.91 18.43 17.36
N HIS A 36 -6.09 19.74 17.49
CA HIS A 36 -5.53 20.77 16.60
C HIS A 36 -4.47 21.61 17.33
N ARG A 37 -3.79 22.51 16.62
CA ARG A 37 -2.75 23.40 17.18
C ARG A 37 -3.22 24.15 18.43
N ASP A 38 -4.48 24.58 18.46
CA ASP A 38 -5.04 25.35 19.58
C ASP A 38 -5.38 24.48 20.81
N ALA A 39 -5.45 23.15 20.69
CA ALA A 39 -5.72 22.26 21.83
C ALA A 39 -4.64 22.42 22.93
N ILE A 40 -3.38 22.55 22.53
CA ILE A 40 -2.24 22.77 23.44
C ILE A 40 -2.40 24.10 24.18
N ARG A 41 -2.85 25.17 23.49
CA ARG A 41 -3.03 26.51 24.07
C ARG A 41 -4.08 26.55 25.17
N TYR A 42 -5.07 25.67 25.09
CA TYR A 42 -6.17 25.58 26.03
C TYR A 42 -6.09 24.34 26.95
N ASP A 43 -4.90 23.74 27.07
CA ASP A 43 -4.63 22.55 27.89
C ASP A 43 -5.72 21.47 27.72
N PHE A 44 -6.08 21.19 26.46
CA PHE A 44 -7.03 20.15 26.05
C PHE A 44 -8.44 20.27 26.67
N TYR A 45 -8.84 21.49 27.05
CA TYR A 45 -10.18 21.77 27.62
C TYR A 45 -11.33 21.21 26.76
N THR A 46 -11.19 21.28 25.43
CA THR A 46 -12.18 20.74 24.50
C THR A 46 -12.37 19.24 24.63
N GLN A 47 -11.26 18.48 24.60
CA GLN A 47 -11.29 17.02 24.70
C GLN A 47 -11.83 16.57 26.06
N ILE A 48 -11.40 17.23 27.14
CA ILE A 48 -11.90 16.96 28.50
C ILE A 48 -13.42 17.14 28.57
N THR A 49 -13.92 18.30 28.14
CA THR A 49 -15.36 18.62 28.18
C THR A 49 -16.17 17.64 27.35
N PHE A 50 -15.65 17.27 26.18
CA PHE A 50 -16.29 16.32 25.28
C PHE A 50 -16.43 14.92 25.91
N PHE A 51 -15.36 14.37 26.50
CA PHE A 51 -15.41 13.05 27.15
C PHE A 51 -16.18 13.05 28.48
N GLU A 52 -16.20 14.16 29.23
CA GLU A 52 -17.11 14.31 30.38
C GLU A 52 -18.57 14.21 29.91
N LYS A 53 -18.93 14.90 28.82
CA LYS A 53 -20.26 14.85 28.23
C LYS A 53 -20.62 13.47 27.66
N ILE A 54 -19.69 12.76 27.04
CA ILE A 54 -19.93 11.36 26.61
C ILE A 54 -20.39 10.51 27.80
N LYS A 55 -19.73 10.62 28.95
CA LYS A 55 -20.12 9.84 30.14
C LYS A 55 -21.49 10.25 30.66
N GLU A 56 -21.81 11.54 30.68
CA GLU A 56 -23.16 12.02 31.06
C GLU A 56 -24.25 11.40 30.18
N TYR A 57 -24.09 11.40 28.85
CA TYR A 57 -25.09 10.86 27.91
C TYR A 57 -25.05 9.33 27.76
N SER A 58 -24.01 8.67 28.27
CA SER A 58 -23.89 7.21 28.20
C SER A 58 -24.94 6.46 29.03
N ASP A 59 -25.60 7.14 29.97
CA ASP A 59 -26.50 6.53 30.98
C ASP A 59 -25.85 5.31 31.66
N ASP A 60 -24.69 5.54 32.27
CA ASP A 60 -23.86 4.48 32.83
C ASP A 60 -23.57 3.33 31.84
N TRP A 61 -23.25 3.70 30.60
CA TRP A 61 -22.98 2.79 29.49
C TRP A 61 -24.15 1.91 29.06
N LYS A 62 -25.39 2.27 29.42
CA LYS A 62 -26.61 1.60 28.93
C LYS A 62 -27.09 2.13 27.59
N GLN A 63 -26.74 3.37 27.23
CA GLN A 63 -27.13 3.98 25.96
C GLN A 63 -26.23 3.48 24.82
N GLU A 64 -26.69 2.47 24.09
CA GLU A 64 -25.90 1.73 23.10
C GLU A 64 -25.34 2.62 21.98
N PHE A 65 -26.10 3.61 21.51
CA PHE A 65 -25.63 4.53 20.47
C PHE A 65 -24.41 5.34 20.91
N ILE A 66 -24.37 5.75 22.18
CA ILE A 66 -23.25 6.49 22.76
C ILE A 66 -22.06 5.57 23.02
N VAL A 67 -22.30 4.33 23.47
CA VAL A 67 -21.23 3.34 23.65
C VAL A 67 -20.55 3.02 22.32
N SER A 68 -21.34 2.73 21.28
CA SER A 68 -20.82 2.45 19.94
C SER A 68 -20.03 3.65 19.40
N PHE A 69 -20.56 4.87 19.58
CA PHE A 69 -19.88 6.10 19.18
C PHE A 69 -18.55 6.31 19.91
N PHE A 70 -18.54 6.14 21.24
CA PHE A 70 -17.32 6.24 22.04
C PHE A 70 -16.24 5.25 21.61
N LEU A 71 -16.62 3.97 21.40
CA LEU A 71 -15.67 2.93 21.00
C LEU A 71 -15.04 3.19 19.63
N GLN A 72 -15.73 3.90 18.73
CA GLN A 72 -15.20 4.25 17.42
C GLN A 72 -14.23 5.44 17.46
N ILE A 73 -14.49 6.43 18.33
CA ILE A 73 -13.62 7.62 18.42
C ILE A 73 -12.47 7.46 19.41
N ALA A 74 -12.58 6.55 20.39
CA ALA A 74 -11.57 6.40 21.45
C ALA A 74 -10.17 6.13 20.88
N GLU A 75 -10.07 5.33 19.83
CA GLU A 75 -8.82 5.04 19.13
C GLU A 75 -8.14 6.32 18.59
N GLU A 76 -8.91 7.20 17.94
CA GLU A 76 -8.41 8.46 17.37
C GLU A 76 -7.80 9.36 18.45
N PHE A 77 -8.45 9.47 19.62
CA PHE A 77 -7.94 10.26 20.75
C PHE A 77 -6.86 9.54 21.57
N LEU A 78 -6.65 8.24 21.33
CA LEU A 78 -5.57 7.49 21.96
C LEU A 78 -4.24 7.54 21.17
N LYS A 79 -4.23 8.13 19.97
CA LYS A 79 -3.02 8.41 19.19
C LYS A 79 -2.03 9.30 19.95
N LEU A 80 -0.75 9.14 19.63
CA LEU A 80 0.36 9.92 20.20
C LEU A 80 0.89 10.97 19.22
N TYR A 81 0.36 10.99 18.00
CA TYR A 81 0.74 11.90 16.94
C TYR A 81 -0.49 12.27 16.10
N PHE A 82 -0.63 13.55 15.78
CA PHE A 82 -1.77 14.10 15.05
C PHE A 82 -1.30 14.92 13.84
N SER A 83 -1.98 14.76 12.71
CA SER A 83 -1.68 15.51 11.47
C SER A 83 -2.93 16.13 10.84
N PRO A 84 -3.55 17.14 11.47
CA PRO A 84 -4.72 17.80 10.92
C PRO A 84 -4.36 18.66 9.71
N ALA A 85 -5.28 18.75 8.75
CA ALA A 85 -5.18 19.62 7.58
C ALA A 85 -6.16 20.80 7.70
N GLU A 86 -5.67 22.01 7.43
CA GLU A 86 -6.46 23.24 7.43
C GLU A 86 -6.49 23.86 6.02
N GLU A 87 -7.69 24.20 5.55
CA GLU A 87 -7.88 24.94 4.31
C GLU A 87 -7.62 26.44 4.56
N GLY A 88 -6.66 26.98 3.82
CA GLY A 88 -6.31 28.40 3.80
C GLY A 88 -6.99 29.14 2.65
N ARG A 89 -6.85 30.47 2.65
CA ARG A 89 -7.32 31.32 1.53
C ARG A 89 -6.49 31.05 0.27
N LYS A 90 -7.10 31.24 -0.91
CA LYS A 90 -6.46 31.13 -2.23
C LYS A 90 -5.95 29.71 -2.57
N ASN A 91 -6.75 28.67 -2.29
CA ASN A 91 -6.42 27.26 -2.61
C ASN A 91 -5.13 26.76 -1.93
N LYS A 92 -4.83 27.25 -0.71
CA LYS A 92 -3.69 26.78 0.10
C LYS A 92 -4.19 25.70 1.07
N LEU A 93 -3.51 24.56 1.13
CA LEU A 93 -3.72 23.54 2.16
C LEU A 93 -2.53 23.51 3.09
N THR A 94 -2.75 23.53 4.41
CA THR A 94 -1.68 23.42 5.42
C THR A 94 -1.87 22.15 6.22
N ILE A 95 -0.85 21.30 6.30
CA ILE A 95 -0.86 20.06 7.09
C ILE A 95 0.06 20.26 8.29
N TYR A 96 -0.48 20.04 9.49
CA TYR A 96 0.28 20.14 10.73
C TYR A 96 0.88 18.80 11.15
N GLN A 97 1.90 18.84 11.98
CA GLN A 97 2.55 17.68 12.59
C GLN A 97 2.64 17.92 14.10
N ILE A 98 1.85 17.19 14.89
CA ILE A 98 1.64 17.47 16.32
C ILE A 98 1.90 16.20 17.14
N PRO A 99 3.12 15.99 17.65
CA PRO A 99 3.37 14.96 18.66
C PRO A 99 2.72 15.34 20.00
N LEU A 100 2.21 14.36 20.73
CA LEU A 100 1.47 14.58 21.97
C LEU A 100 2.41 14.69 23.17
N VAL A 101 2.59 15.91 23.67
CA VAL A 101 3.39 16.18 24.86
C VAL A 101 2.53 16.06 26.12
N ILE A 102 3.07 15.45 27.18
CA ILE A 102 2.36 15.32 28.46
C ILE A 102 2.03 16.69 29.06
N SER A 103 0.78 16.85 29.52
CA SER A 103 0.29 17.99 30.28
C SER A 103 -0.82 17.54 31.24
N LYS A 104 -1.24 18.41 32.17
CA LYS A 104 -2.39 18.11 33.05
C LYS A 104 -3.66 17.86 32.25
N GLY A 105 -3.86 18.63 31.17
CA GLY A 105 -4.95 18.42 30.24
C GLY A 105 -4.92 17.03 29.60
N VAL A 106 -3.75 16.62 29.10
CA VAL A 106 -3.53 15.30 28.52
C VAL A 106 -3.83 14.19 29.52
N GLU A 107 -3.25 14.25 30.72
CA GLU A 107 -3.51 13.27 31.78
C GLU A 107 -5.01 13.13 32.07
N LYS A 108 -5.73 14.26 32.12
CA LYS A 108 -7.16 14.27 32.45
C LYS A 108 -8.00 13.59 31.38
N TYR A 109 -7.89 13.99 30.11
CA TYR A 109 -8.75 13.37 29.08
C TYR A 109 -8.37 11.91 28.82
N ARG A 110 -7.07 11.57 28.84
CA ARG A 110 -6.60 10.18 28.70
C ARG A 110 -7.16 9.29 29.79
N LYS A 111 -7.11 9.76 31.04
CA LYS A 111 -7.71 9.05 32.19
C LYS A 111 -9.18 8.73 31.96
N LEU A 112 -9.98 9.69 31.48
CA LEU A 112 -11.40 9.47 31.21
C LEU A 112 -11.57 8.33 30.20
N ILE A 113 -10.90 8.41 29.05
CA ILE A 113 -10.99 7.38 28.01
C ILE A 113 -10.65 5.99 28.57
N TRP A 114 -9.55 5.87 29.32
CA TRP A 114 -9.13 4.59 29.88
C TRP A 114 -10.08 4.04 30.95
N GLU A 115 -10.61 4.88 31.83
CA GLU A 115 -11.60 4.45 32.83
C GLU A 115 -12.90 3.98 32.17
N TYR A 116 -13.27 4.61 31.05
CA TYR A 116 -14.43 4.23 30.26
C TYR A 116 -14.22 2.89 29.56
N LEU A 117 -13.06 2.68 28.92
CA LEU A 117 -12.68 1.39 28.33
C LEU A 117 -12.58 0.26 29.38
N SER A 118 -12.08 0.57 30.58
CA SER A 118 -12.05 -0.37 31.71
C SER A 118 -13.45 -0.77 32.17
N SER A 119 -14.39 0.17 32.16
CA SER A 119 -15.79 -0.13 32.47
C SER A 119 -16.46 -0.99 31.39
N LEU A 120 -16.24 -0.65 30.11
CA LEU A 120 -16.84 -1.34 28.98
C LEU A 120 -16.28 -2.74 28.75
N SER A 121 -14.99 -2.98 29.00
CA SER A 121 -14.35 -4.30 28.84
C SER A 121 -14.92 -5.38 29.77
N LYS A 122 -15.59 -4.99 30.87
CA LYS A 122 -16.32 -5.92 31.75
C LYS A 122 -17.53 -6.52 31.05
N ASN A 123 -18.16 -5.76 30.13
CA ASN A 123 -19.30 -6.21 29.36
C ASN A 123 -18.82 -7.03 28.14
N GLU A 124 -19.27 -8.28 28.04
CA GLU A 124 -18.90 -9.20 26.96
C GLU A 124 -19.24 -8.65 25.58
N LYS A 125 -20.36 -7.92 25.44
CA LYS A 125 -20.79 -7.28 24.18
C LYS A 125 -19.74 -6.32 23.60
N TYR A 126 -18.97 -5.64 24.45
CA TYR A 126 -18.02 -4.60 24.05
C TYR A 126 -16.56 -5.03 24.19
N ARG A 127 -16.29 -6.17 24.83
CA ARG A 127 -14.94 -6.63 25.14
C ARG A 127 -14.07 -6.83 23.90
N SER A 128 -14.64 -7.34 22.81
CA SER A 128 -13.93 -7.50 21.53
C SER A 128 -13.47 -6.15 20.95
N LYS A 129 -14.34 -5.14 20.95
CA LYS A 129 -13.98 -3.81 20.45
C LYS A 129 -12.96 -3.09 21.34
N VAL A 130 -13.02 -3.28 22.66
CA VAL A 130 -11.96 -2.78 23.57
C VAL A 130 -10.62 -3.47 23.28
N LYS A 131 -10.65 -4.78 22.98
CA LYS A 131 -9.45 -5.53 22.58
C LYS A 131 -8.80 -4.95 21.31
N GLU A 132 -9.63 -4.61 20.32
CA GLU A 132 -9.20 -3.98 19.07
C GLU A 132 -8.49 -2.63 19.34
N ILE A 133 -9.09 -1.77 20.17
CA ILE A 133 -8.50 -0.46 20.55
C ILE A 133 -7.16 -0.65 21.28
N LEU A 134 -7.05 -1.62 22.19
CA LEU A 134 -5.77 -1.94 22.85
C LEU A 134 -4.73 -2.44 21.84
N SER A 135 -5.16 -3.20 20.84
CA SER A 135 -4.27 -3.77 19.83
C SER A 135 -3.74 -2.74 18.83
N SER A 136 -4.42 -1.61 18.63
CA SER A 136 -3.96 -0.52 17.75
C SER A 136 -3.13 0.55 18.48
N TYR A 137 -2.95 0.39 19.80
CA TYR A 137 -2.15 1.30 20.60
C TYR A 137 -0.67 1.30 20.17
N GLY A 138 -0.04 2.48 20.12
CA GLY A 138 1.39 2.61 19.88
C GLY A 138 1.85 2.87 18.45
N GLY A 139 1.02 3.57 17.63
CA GLY A 139 1.33 3.97 16.25
C GLY A 139 2.58 4.85 16.08
N THR A 140 2.46 6.05 15.49
CA THR A 140 3.61 6.97 15.41
C THR A 140 3.91 7.56 16.78
N ILE A 141 5.14 7.36 17.27
CA ILE A 141 5.59 7.81 18.58
C ILE A 141 6.81 8.70 18.39
N ASP A 142 6.75 9.91 18.96
CA ASP A 142 7.89 10.81 19.11
C ASP A 142 8.43 10.71 20.55
N ASP A 143 9.72 10.94 20.76
CA ASP A 143 10.37 10.90 22.08
C ASP A 143 9.66 11.79 23.11
N VAL A 144 9.09 12.93 22.67
CA VAL A 144 8.33 13.83 23.56
C VAL A 144 7.04 13.20 24.11
N SER A 145 6.58 12.10 23.52
CA SER A 145 5.35 11.36 23.88
C SER A 145 5.60 10.21 24.86
N ILE A 146 6.86 9.87 25.17
CA ILE A 146 7.22 8.79 26.12
C ILE A 146 6.52 8.93 27.49
N PRO A 147 6.42 10.13 28.10
CA PRO A 147 5.73 10.27 29.38
C PRO A 147 4.22 9.96 29.31
N VAL A 148 3.60 10.18 28.14
CA VAL A 148 2.18 9.82 27.92
C VAL A 148 2.02 8.30 27.95
N LEU A 149 2.88 7.57 27.22
CA LEU A 149 2.90 6.10 27.24
C LEU A 149 3.02 5.53 28.66
N GLN A 150 3.92 6.08 29.47
CA GLN A 150 4.11 5.68 30.87
C GLN A 150 2.86 5.94 31.72
N PHE A 151 2.17 7.06 31.49
CA PHE A 151 0.92 7.38 32.17
C PHE A 151 -0.19 6.37 31.84
N ASP A 152 -0.31 5.97 30.57
CA ASP A 152 -1.37 5.07 30.11
C ASP A 152 -1.16 3.62 30.54
N LEU A 153 0.10 3.19 30.67
CA LEU A 153 0.49 1.82 30.99
C LEU A 153 -0.23 1.26 32.23
N LYS A 154 -0.42 2.08 33.27
CA LYS A 154 -1.12 1.65 34.50
C LYS A 154 -2.58 1.24 34.24
N TYR A 155 -3.25 1.92 33.30
CA TYR A 155 -4.62 1.62 32.94
C TYR A 155 -4.68 0.39 32.04
N ILE A 156 -3.81 0.32 31.05
CA ILE A 156 -3.69 -0.83 30.14
C ILE A 156 -3.46 -2.11 30.94
N GLN A 157 -2.52 -2.08 31.88
CA GLN A 157 -2.25 -3.22 32.77
C GLN A 157 -3.49 -3.63 33.57
N SER A 158 -4.21 -2.66 34.14
CA SER A 158 -5.42 -2.92 34.91
C SER A 158 -6.53 -3.55 34.07
N ILE A 159 -6.73 -3.08 32.84
CA ILE A 159 -7.73 -3.59 31.91
C ILE A 159 -7.42 -5.05 31.53
N LEU A 160 -6.17 -5.32 31.15
CA LEU A 160 -5.71 -6.66 30.77
C LEU A 160 -5.94 -7.66 31.90
N LYS A 161 -5.40 -7.39 33.10
CA LYS A 161 -5.54 -8.28 34.27
C LYS A 161 -6.98 -8.54 34.70
N SER A 162 -7.89 -7.60 34.46
CA SER A 162 -9.28 -7.73 34.89
C SER A 162 -10.16 -8.49 33.91
N ASN A 163 -9.92 -8.34 32.59
CA ASN A 163 -10.88 -8.75 31.57
C ASN A 163 -10.28 -9.62 30.45
N PHE A 164 -8.95 -9.75 30.37
CA PHE A 164 -8.23 -10.48 29.33
C PHE A 164 -7.22 -11.44 29.96
N LEU A 165 -7.70 -12.53 30.55
CA LEU A 165 -6.86 -13.51 31.25
C LEU A 165 -5.83 -14.20 30.33
N PRO A 166 -4.69 -14.67 30.89
CA PRO A 166 -3.60 -15.30 30.13
C PRO A 166 -3.87 -16.75 29.69
N ASP A 167 -5.07 -17.28 29.93
CA ASP A 167 -5.48 -18.63 29.53
C ASP A 167 -5.72 -18.76 28.01
N LYS A 168 -5.94 -17.63 27.33
CA LYS A 168 -6.15 -17.56 25.88
C LYS A 168 -4.93 -16.97 25.20
N LEU A 169 -4.37 -17.69 24.23
CA LEU A 169 -3.23 -17.23 23.43
C LEU A 169 -3.43 -15.83 22.86
N THR A 170 -4.63 -15.54 22.34
CA THR A 170 -4.96 -14.21 21.78
C THR A 170 -4.87 -13.06 22.80
N ASN A 171 -4.95 -13.32 24.10
CA ASN A 171 -4.74 -12.30 25.13
C ASN A 171 -3.24 -12.15 25.46
N CYS A 172 -2.49 -13.25 25.46
CA CYS A 172 -1.03 -13.24 25.58
C CYS A 172 -0.38 -12.41 24.47
N LEU A 173 -0.85 -12.57 23.23
CA LEU A 173 -0.38 -11.83 22.07
C LEU A 173 -0.69 -10.33 22.15
N LEU A 174 -1.85 -9.96 22.71
CA LEU A 174 -2.17 -8.56 22.96
C LEU A 174 -1.18 -7.95 23.97
N ALA A 175 -0.87 -8.67 25.05
CA ALA A 175 0.11 -8.23 26.02
C ALA A 175 1.52 -8.11 25.41
N ASP A 176 1.94 -9.07 24.59
CA ASP A 176 3.22 -9.06 23.86
C ASP A 176 3.33 -7.83 22.95
N LYS A 177 2.29 -7.52 22.17
CA LYS A 177 2.25 -6.33 21.30
C LYS A 177 2.43 -5.02 22.08
N ILE A 178 1.76 -4.90 23.23
CA ILE A 178 1.89 -3.72 24.10
C ILE A 178 3.33 -3.61 24.65
N VAL A 179 3.93 -4.73 25.05
CA VAL A 179 5.32 -4.77 25.53
C VAL A 179 6.30 -4.38 24.42
N GLN A 180 6.10 -4.85 23.18
CA GLN A 180 6.93 -4.47 22.04
C GLN A 180 6.87 -2.97 21.74
N VAL A 181 5.66 -2.37 21.73
CA VAL A 181 5.47 -0.91 21.56
C VAL A 181 6.30 -0.12 22.57
N LEU A 182 6.25 -0.50 23.84
CA LEU A 182 6.94 0.20 24.92
C LEU A 182 8.45 -0.05 24.90
N SER A 183 8.87 -1.27 24.53
CA SER A 183 10.28 -1.64 24.46
C SER A 183 11.02 -0.87 23.36
N ARG A 184 10.37 -0.58 22.22
CA ARG A 184 10.92 0.30 21.16
C ARG A 184 11.26 1.71 21.67
N MET A 185 10.58 2.17 22.71
CA MET A 185 10.82 3.46 23.35
C MET A 185 11.70 3.34 24.62
N ASN A 186 12.45 2.25 24.76
CA ASN A 186 13.28 1.94 25.94
C ASN A 186 12.50 1.94 27.28
N CYS A 187 11.18 1.68 27.25
CA CYS A 187 10.37 1.54 28.45
C CYS A 187 10.28 0.06 28.89
N SER A 188 11.00 -0.30 29.94
CA SER A 188 10.95 -1.66 30.50
C SER A 188 9.62 -1.93 31.20
N CYS A 189 8.78 -2.79 30.62
CA CYS A 189 7.48 -3.17 31.15
C CYS A 189 7.15 -4.67 31.06
N ALA A 190 8.03 -5.49 30.47
CA ALA A 190 7.78 -6.92 30.26
C ALA A 190 7.45 -7.67 31.56
N SER A 191 8.11 -7.31 32.66
CA SER A 191 7.86 -7.89 33.99
C SER A 191 6.44 -7.64 34.52
N LEU A 192 5.74 -6.62 34.03
CA LEU A 192 4.36 -6.32 34.42
C LEU A 192 3.34 -7.32 33.85
N PHE A 193 3.75 -8.08 32.83
CA PHE A 193 2.93 -8.99 32.03
C PHE A 193 3.50 -10.43 32.01
N SER A 194 4.43 -10.79 32.91
CA SER A 194 5.11 -12.10 32.87
C SER A 194 4.15 -13.29 32.84
N GLU A 195 3.02 -13.20 33.55
CA GLU A 195 1.97 -14.24 33.60
C GLU A 195 1.38 -14.58 32.23
N TYR A 196 1.46 -13.66 31.25
CA TYR A 196 0.97 -13.88 29.88
C TYR A 196 1.95 -14.70 29.04
N PHE A 197 3.20 -14.83 29.46
CA PHE A 197 4.28 -15.43 28.65
C PHE A 197 4.68 -16.84 29.11
N GLU A 198 4.02 -17.36 30.15
CA GLU A 198 4.35 -18.66 30.76
C GLU A 198 3.64 -19.86 30.12
N GLY A 199 2.51 -19.64 29.42
CA GLY A 199 1.68 -20.71 28.88
C GLY A 199 2.30 -21.49 27.71
N GLU A 200 2.05 -22.81 27.63
CA GLU A 200 2.56 -23.69 26.57
C GLU A 200 2.22 -23.16 25.17
N SER A 201 0.97 -22.74 24.93
CA SER A 201 0.55 -22.20 23.63
C SER A 201 1.33 -20.95 23.21
N PHE A 202 1.70 -20.09 24.16
CA PHE A 202 2.50 -18.90 23.87
C PHE A 202 3.95 -19.28 23.56
N GLN A 203 4.53 -20.24 24.30
CA GLN A 203 5.88 -20.73 24.02
C GLN A 203 5.98 -21.40 22.65
N LEU A 204 4.97 -22.19 22.27
CA LEU A 204 4.88 -22.79 20.93
C LEU A 204 4.67 -21.72 19.85
N TYR A 205 3.88 -20.68 20.13
CA TYR A 205 3.78 -19.52 19.23
C TYR A 205 5.15 -18.84 19.04
N CYS A 206 5.89 -18.56 20.11
CA CYS A 206 7.21 -17.95 20.02
C CYS A 206 8.22 -18.85 19.29
N LEU A 207 8.13 -20.17 19.48
CA LEU A 207 8.93 -21.16 18.75
C LEU A 207 8.68 -21.06 17.24
N LEU A 208 7.41 -20.98 16.83
CA LEU A 208 7.02 -20.89 15.42
C LEU A 208 7.29 -19.51 14.82
N LYS A 209 7.04 -18.42 15.55
CA LYS A 209 7.35 -17.05 15.12
C LYS A 209 8.86 -16.88 14.90
N GLY A 210 9.65 -17.38 15.85
CA GLY A 210 11.08 -17.12 15.93
C GLY A 210 11.39 -15.86 16.74
N PRO A 211 12.69 -15.55 16.95
CA PRO A 211 13.10 -14.33 17.65
C PRO A 211 12.69 -13.08 16.87
N ASP A 212 12.63 -11.91 17.52
CA ASP A 212 12.47 -10.67 16.77
C ASP A 212 13.71 -10.41 15.89
N TYR A 213 13.52 -9.74 14.76
CA TYR A 213 14.58 -9.51 13.78
C TYR A 213 15.67 -8.61 14.37
N GLU A 214 16.87 -9.16 14.61
CA GLU A 214 18.05 -8.42 15.02
C GLU A 214 18.78 -7.82 13.80
N GLU A 215 19.72 -6.90 13.99
CA GLU A 215 20.58 -6.38 12.89
C GLU A 215 21.42 -7.48 12.20
N THR A 216 21.46 -8.69 12.77
CA THR A 216 22.00 -9.89 12.11
C THR A 216 21.02 -10.36 11.02
N GLY A 217 21.41 -10.21 9.75
CA GLY A 217 20.52 -10.35 8.59
C GLY A 217 19.70 -11.64 8.47
N TYR A 218 18.71 -11.61 7.57
CA TYR A 218 17.64 -12.61 7.36
C TYR A 218 18.08 -14.07 7.44
N GLU A 219 19.21 -14.39 6.81
CA GLU A 219 19.74 -15.75 6.76
C GLU A 219 20.13 -16.30 8.14
N GLU A 220 20.69 -15.48 9.02
CA GLU A 220 21.03 -15.93 10.38
C GLU A 220 19.77 -16.12 11.23
N HIS A 221 18.82 -15.21 11.10
CA HIS A 221 17.52 -15.30 11.77
C HIS A 221 16.79 -16.59 11.39
N ARG A 222 16.66 -16.86 10.09
CA ARG A 222 16.05 -18.10 9.55
C ARG A 222 16.78 -19.35 10.05
N LYS A 223 18.12 -19.35 10.10
CA LYS A 223 18.91 -20.47 10.64
C LYS A 223 18.64 -20.73 12.11
N ARG A 224 18.59 -19.70 12.97
CA ARG A 224 18.31 -19.86 14.41
C ARG A 224 16.89 -20.40 14.65
N LYS A 225 15.92 -19.90 13.88
CA LYS A 225 14.54 -20.38 13.87
C LYS A 225 14.48 -21.87 13.48
N GLN A 226 15.10 -22.24 12.36
CA GLN A 226 15.20 -23.63 11.91
C GLN A 226 15.84 -24.54 12.96
N GLN A 227 16.94 -24.12 13.58
CA GLN A 227 17.62 -24.91 14.62
C GLN A 227 16.72 -25.17 15.83
N SER A 228 15.98 -24.16 16.27
CA SER A 228 15.08 -24.26 17.41
C SER A 228 13.92 -25.22 17.13
N ILE A 229 13.32 -25.12 15.95
CA ILE A 229 12.22 -26.00 15.52
C ILE A 229 12.72 -27.43 15.29
N ASN A 230 13.88 -27.61 14.66
CA ASN A 230 14.51 -28.93 14.50
C ASN A 230 14.80 -29.57 15.86
N HIS A 231 15.29 -28.80 16.84
CA HIS A 231 15.53 -29.31 18.19
C HIS A 231 14.23 -29.78 18.88
N TYR A 232 13.15 -29.02 18.73
CA TYR A 232 11.84 -29.40 19.25
C TYR A 232 11.32 -30.68 18.59
N THR A 233 11.37 -30.76 17.25
CA THR A 233 10.83 -31.89 16.46
C THR A 233 11.59 -33.20 16.67
N LEU A 234 12.88 -33.17 17.04
CA LEU A 234 13.66 -34.36 17.41
C LEU A 234 13.06 -35.14 18.60
N ASN A 235 12.49 -34.43 19.57
CA ASN A 235 11.89 -35.01 20.78
C ASN A 235 10.35 -35.00 20.77
N CYS A 236 9.76 -34.65 19.63
CA CYS A 236 8.33 -34.48 19.45
C CYS A 236 7.66 -35.80 19.06
N ASP A 237 6.47 -36.07 19.60
CA ASP A 237 5.56 -37.09 19.09
C ASP A 237 4.45 -36.47 18.21
N LEU A 238 3.63 -37.30 17.56
CA LEU A 238 2.56 -36.81 16.69
C LEU A 238 1.55 -35.92 17.46
N GLN A 239 1.30 -36.17 18.75
CA GLN A 239 0.37 -35.34 19.53
C GLN A 239 0.95 -33.97 19.85
N MET A 240 2.25 -33.92 20.20
CA MET A 240 2.99 -32.68 20.35
C MET A 240 3.04 -31.88 19.04
N PHE A 241 3.20 -32.56 17.90
CA PHE A 241 3.17 -31.90 16.59
C PHE A 241 1.79 -31.29 16.29
N LYS A 242 0.71 -32.03 16.60
CA LYS A 242 -0.66 -31.51 16.47
C LYS A 242 -0.90 -30.25 17.29
N LYS A 243 -0.26 -30.10 18.46
CA LYS A 243 -0.32 -28.84 19.22
C LYS A 243 0.29 -27.65 18.47
N LEU A 244 1.32 -27.83 17.62
CA LEU A 244 1.83 -26.76 16.76
C LEU A 244 0.76 -26.29 15.76
N ILE A 245 0.05 -27.25 15.16
CA ILE A 245 -1.08 -26.99 14.25
C ILE A 245 -2.24 -26.30 14.99
N ASP A 246 -2.54 -26.73 16.22
CA ASP A 246 -3.59 -26.12 17.05
C ASP A 246 -3.27 -24.66 17.43
N VAL A 247 -1.99 -24.36 17.72
CA VAL A 247 -1.52 -22.98 17.95
C VAL A 247 -1.79 -22.12 16.73
N CYS A 248 -1.41 -22.59 15.54
CA CYS A 248 -1.73 -21.91 14.28
C CYS A 248 -3.24 -21.70 14.09
N SER A 249 -4.05 -22.68 14.47
CA SER A 249 -5.52 -22.59 14.41
C SER A 249 -6.11 -21.56 15.37
N SER A 250 -5.48 -21.38 16.54
CA SER A 250 -5.95 -20.45 17.58
C SER A 250 -5.60 -18.97 17.33
N ILE A 251 -4.77 -18.68 16.33
CA ILE A 251 -4.29 -17.33 16.00
C ILE A 251 -5.02 -16.67 14.83
N SER A 252 -6.16 -17.22 14.39
CA SER A 252 -7.00 -16.60 13.36
C SER A 252 -7.31 -15.14 13.72
N GLY A 253 -6.86 -14.17 12.90
CA GLY A 253 -7.11 -12.74 13.11
C GLY A 253 -5.98 -11.93 13.78
N ILE A 254 -4.75 -12.45 13.88
CA ILE A 254 -3.54 -11.64 14.11
C ILE A 254 -3.20 -10.86 12.84
N ASP A 255 -2.35 -9.83 12.95
CA ASP A 255 -1.78 -9.16 11.79
C ASP A 255 -1.07 -10.14 10.83
N ASN A 256 -1.09 -9.77 9.54
CA ASN A 256 -0.60 -10.62 8.45
C ASN A 256 0.88 -10.99 8.60
N HIS A 257 1.71 -10.13 9.20
CA HIS A 257 3.13 -10.39 9.34
C HIS A 257 3.39 -11.54 10.30
N SER A 258 2.81 -11.48 11.51
CA SER A 258 2.96 -12.58 12.48
C SER A 258 2.29 -13.88 12.03
N SER A 259 1.19 -13.81 11.28
CA SER A 259 0.59 -15.00 10.64
C SER A 259 1.57 -15.65 9.66
N TRP A 260 2.25 -14.87 8.83
CA TRP A 260 3.27 -15.35 7.90
C TRP A 260 4.48 -15.96 8.63
N GLU A 261 5.00 -15.29 9.66
CA GLU A 261 6.14 -15.81 10.44
C GLU A 261 5.82 -17.16 11.08
N VAL A 262 4.65 -17.29 11.70
CA VAL A 262 4.21 -18.55 12.31
C VAL A 262 3.95 -19.63 11.25
N GLY A 263 3.37 -19.26 10.10
CA GLY A 263 3.19 -20.15 8.95
C GLY A 263 4.52 -20.70 8.43
N GLU A 264 5.52 -19.84 8.24
CA GLU A 264 6.88 -20.24 7.85
C GLU A 264 7.48 -21.21 8.88
N GLY A 265 7.33 -20.93 10.18
CA GLY A 265 7.78 -21.83 11.25
C GLY A 265 7.08 -23.19 11.22
N LEU A 266 5.78 -23.22 10.90
CA LEU A 266 5.05 -24.48 10.76
C LEU A 266 5.53 -25.27 9.53
N GLY A 267 5.82 -24.61 8.41
CA GLY A 267 6.42 -25.24 7.22
C GLY A 267 7.76 -25.89 7.55
N ILE A 268 8.63 -25.15 8.24
CA ILE A 268 9.91 -25.68 8.77
C ILE A 268 9.70 -26.93 9.65
N ALA A 269 8.64 -26.95 10.48
CA ALA A 269 8.33 -28.10 11.31
C ALA A 269 7.90 -29.32 10.48
N PHE A 270 7.12 -29.12 9.41
CA PHE A 270 6.77 -30.18 8.47
C PHE A 270 8.02 -30.74 7.77
N ASP A 271 8.92 -29.89 7.29
CA ASP A 271 10.17 -30.32 6.65
C ASP A 271 10.99 -31.21 7.58
N ALA A 272 11.05 -30.87 8.88
CA ALA A 272 11.78 -31.62 9.89
C ALA A 272 11.19 -33.02 10.18
N ILE A 273 9.94 -33.29 9.79
CA ILE A 273 9.30 -34.61 9.94
C ILE A 273 9.08 -35.33 8.60
N SER A 274 9.57 -34.79 7.49
CA SER A 274 9.41 -35.34 6.13
C SER A 274 9.86 -36.81 6.00
N ASP A 275 10.94 -37.20 6.67
CA ASP A 275 11.44 -38.58 6.70
C ASP A 275 10.52 -39.57 7.45
N LYS A 276 9.54 -39.07 8.22
CA LYS A 276 8.60 -39.89 9.01
C LYS A 276 7.27 -40.02 8.26
N ALA A 277 7.24 -40.84 7.22
CA ALA A 277 6.13 -40.97 6.27
C ALA A 277 4.72 -40.97 6.91
N ASP A 278 4.44 -41.91 7.82
CA ASP A 278 3.12 -42.02 8.47
C ASP A 278 2.76 -40.75 9.28
N TRP A 279 3.74 -40.18 9.99
CA TRP A 279 3.51 -38.95 10.77
C TRP A 279 3.24 -37.76 9.87
N TYR A 280 3.99 -37.64 8.78
CA TYR A 280 3.84 -36.56 7.82
C TYR A 280 2.43 -36.57 7.21
N VAL A 281 2.01 -37.73 6.70
CA VAL A 281 0.67 -37.91 6.11
C VAL A 281 -0.44 -37.63 7.12
N ASP A 282 -0.32 -38.15 8.35
CA ASP A 282 -1.32 -37.91 9.40
C ASP A 282 -1.36 -36.44 9.88
N ALA A 283 -0.21 -35.76 9.90
CA ALA A 283 -0.13 -34.34 10.23
C ALA A 283 -0.79 -33.47 9.15
N ILE A 284 -0.57 -33.77 7.87
CA ILE A 284 -1.24 -33.07 6.75
C ILE A 284 -2.76 -33.28 6.80
N LYS A 285 -3.22 -34.53 7.00
CA LYS A 285 -4.65 -34.82 7.17
C LYS A 285 -5.25 -34.03 8.34
N TYR A 286 -4.52 -33.93 9.46
CA TYR A 286 -4.97 -33.16 10.62
C TYR A 286 -5.01 -31.65 10.34
N TYR A 287 -4.00 -31.12 9.63
CA TYR A 287 -3.96 -29.72 9.18
C TYR A 287 -5.16 -29.37 8.29
N ILE A 288 -5.43 -30.20 7.26
CA ILE A 288 -6.57 -30.03 6.35
C ILE A 288 -7.90 -30.09 7.12
N LYS A 289 -8.06 -31.11 7.97
CA LYS A 289 -9.28 -31.32 8.76
C LYS A 289 -9.60 -30.15 9.69
N ASN A 290 -8.59 -29.50 10.25
CA ASN A 290 -8.77 -28.37 11.17
C ASN A 290 -8.94 -27.02 10.46
N ASP A 291 -8.90 -26.99 9.11
CA ASP A 291 -8.90 -25.76 8.31
C ASP A 291 -7.89 -24.74 8.84
N THR A 292 -6.68 -25.21 9.17
CA THR A 292 -5.70 -24.42 9.90
C THR A 292 -5.28 -23.18 9.07
N PRO A 293 -5.52 -21.95 9.56
CA PRO A 293 -5.14 -20.71 8.90
C PRO A 293 -3.60 -20.57 8.88
N ASN A 294 -3.09 -19.59 8.12
CA ASN A 294 -1.67 -19.25 7.88
C ASN A 294 -1.09 -19.65 6.52
N ASN A 295 -1.92 -20.16 5.59
CA ASN A 295 -1.57 -20.33 4.17
C ASN A 295 -0.20 -21.01 3.97
N LEU A 296 -0.01 -22.18 4.58
CA LEU A 296 1.20 -22.98 4.33
C LEU A 296 1.31 -23.18 2.81
N HIS A 297 2.45 -22.80 2.23
CA HIS A 297 2.68 -22.97 0.81
C HIS A 297 2.59 -24.46 0.45
N PRO A 298 1.55 -24.90 -0.28
CA PRO A 298 1.27 -26.32 -0.42
C PRO A 298 2.24 -27.03 -1.36
N TYR A 299 2.98 -26.29 -2.20
CA TYR A 299 3.96 -26.84 -3.16
C TYR A 299 4.90 -27.86 -2.53
N HIS A 300 5.76 -27.43 -1.60
CA HIS A 300 6.73 -28.34 -1.00
C HIS A 300 6.07 -29.49 -0.21
N LEU A 301 4.90 -29.24 0.38
CA LEU A 301 4.17 -30.26 1.12
C LEU A 301 3.63 -31.35 0.20
N VAL A 302 3.08 -30.95 -0.94
CA VAL A 302 2.51 -31.85 -1.94
C VAL A 302 3.59 -32.61 -2.70
N ASP A 303 4.71 -31.96 -3.05
CA ASP A 303 5.90 -32.63 -3.60
C ASP A 303 6.40 -33.73 -2.66
N THR A 304 6.51 -33.43 -1.36
CA THR A 304 6.86 -34.42 -0.34
C THR A 304 5.83 -35.57 -0.31
N LEU A 305 4.53 -35.30 -0.40
CA LEU A 305 3.51 -36.34 -0.46
C LEU A 305 3.66 -37.26 -1.68
N PHE A 306 4.00 -36.73 -2.86
CA PHE A 306 4.27 -37.55 -4.05
C PHE A 306 5.50 -38.46 -3.89
N SER A 307 6.46 -38.08 -3.05
CA SER A 307 7.59 -38.96 -2.70
C SER A 307 7.19 -40.14 -1.80
N LEU A 308 6.03 -40.06 -1.14
CA LEU A 308 5.56 -41.02 -0.13
C LEU A 308 4.38 -41.88 -0.61
N LEU A 309 3.55 -41.37 -1.51
CA LEU A 309 2.25 -41.94 -1.89
C LEU A 309 2.05 -41.90 -3.42
N SER A 310 1.09 -42.69 -3.92
CA SER A 310 0.66 -42.59 -5.33
C SER A 310 -0.09 -41.28 -5.60
N ASP A 311 -0.12 -40.84 -6.85
CA ASP A 311 -0.85 -39.64 -7.28
C ASP A 311 -2.34 -39.67 -6.91
N SER A 312 -2.95 -40.86 -6.98
CA SER A 312 -4.34 -41.06 -6.57
C SER A 312 -4.55 -40.86 -5.06
N GLU A 313 -3.63 -41.35 -4.22
CA GLU A 313 -3.73 -41.22 -2.76
C GLU A 313 -3.49 -39.76 -2.33
N VAL A 314 -2.54 -39.07 -2.97
CA VAL A 314 -2.29 -37.64 -2.71
C VAL A 314 -3.54 -36.82 -3.06
N TYR A 315 -4.14 -37.08 -4.22
CA TYR A 315 -5.36 -36.38 -4.64
C TYR A 315 -6.50 -36.60 -3.64
N GLU A 316 -6.75 -37.85 -3.22
CA GLU A 316 -7.80 -38.18 -2.24
C GLU A 316 -7.62 -37.45 -0.90
N ILE A 317 -6.38 -37.31 -0.40
CA ILE A 317 -6.10 -36.54 0.83
C ILE A 317 -6.50 -35.07 0.67
N ILE A 318 -6.25 -34.48 -0.49
CA ILE A 318 -6.54 -33.07 -0.78
C ILE A 318 -8.04 -32.85 -0.94
N ILE A 319 -8.76 -33.78 -1.58
CA ILE A 319 -10.19 -33.57 -1.86
C ILE A 319 -11.13 -34.06 -0.75
N SER A 320 -10.64 -34.82 0.23
CA SER A 320 -11.48 -35.55 1.20
C SER A 320 -12.31 -34.68 2.13
N GLU A 321 -11.89 -33.44 2.37
CA GLU A 321 -12.55 -32.50 3.28
C GLU A 321 -12.91 -31.19 2.57
N GLU A 322 -13.78 -30.39 3.17
CA GLU A 322 -14.06 -29.02 2.75
C GLU A 322 -13.35 -28.04 3.70
N TYR A 323 -12.47 -27.22 3.14
CA TYR A 323 -11.61 -26.29 3.89
C TYR A 323 -11.25 -25.08 3.04
N SER A 324 -10.93 -23.96 3.69
CA SER A 324 -10.79 -22.64 3.04
C SER A 324 -9.70 -22.59 1.96
N GLN A 325 -8.65 -23.39 2.12
CA GLN A 325 -7.47 -23.38 1.25
C GLN A 325 -7.50 -24.44 0.14
N LYS A 326 -8.60 -25.21 0.01
CA LYS A 326 -8.69 -26.36 -0.91
C LYS A 326 -8.28 -26.05 -2.35
N ASN A 327 -8.68 -24.89 -2.87
CA ASN A 327 -8.30 -24.46 -4.22
C ASN A 327 -6.78 -24.33 -4.40
N ALA A 328 -6.06 -23.81 -3.41
CA ALA A 328 -4.60 -23.69 -3.45
C ALA A 328 -3.89 -25.05 -3.40
N TRP A 329 -4.45 -26.01 -2.65
CA TRP A 329 -3.92 -27.37 -2.58
C TRP A 329 -4.16 -28.18 -3.85
N ILE A 330 -5.34 -28.03 -4.48
CA ILE A 330 -5.60 -28.63 -5.80
C ILE A 330 -4.68 -28.03 -6.87
N TYR A 331 -4.45 -26.71 -6.83
CA TYR A 331 -3.46 -26.09 -7.70
C TYR A 331 -2.06 -26.68 -7.47
N ALA A 332 -1.61 -26.80 -6.21
CA ALA A 332 -0.32 -27.41 -5.89
C ALA A 332 -0.21 -28.87 -6.34
N TYR A 333 -1.29 -29.65 -6.29
CA TYR A 333 -1.32 -31.01 -6.86
C TYR A 333 -0.92 -31.01 -8.34
N TYR A 334 -1.56 -30.19 -9.18
CA TYR A 334 -1.22 -30.14 -10.60
C TYR A 334 0.14 -29.48 -10.86
N HIS A 335 0.52 -28.52 -10.02
CA HIS A 335 1.80 -27.84 -10.08
C HIS A 335 2.96 -28.79 -9.77
N GLU A 336 2.84 -29.67 -8.77
CA GLU A 336 3.91 -30.56 -8.31
C GLU A 336 3.84 -31.97 -8.92
N LEU A 337 2.77 -32.31 -9.65
CA LEU A 337 2.62 -33.63 -10.27
C LEU A 337 3.88 -34.00 -11.09
N PRO A 338 4.57 -35.12 -10.76
CA PRO A 338 5.77 -35.55 -11.46
C PRO A 338 5.51 -35.80 -12.95
N LEU A 339 6.46 -35.40 -13.80
CA LEU A 339 6.33 -35.45 -15.26
C LEU A 339 6.02 -36.86 -15.76
N GLU A 340 6.59 -37.88 -15.13
CA GLU A 340 6.44 -39.30 -15.48
C GLU A 340 5.03 -39.84 -15.19
N LEU A 341 4.27 -39.16 -14.33
CA LEU A 341 2.90 -39.53 -13.96
C LEU A 341 1.84 -38.78 -14.79
N ILE A 342 2.23 -37.78 -15.58
CA ILE A 342 1.29 -36.98 -16.37
C ILE A 342 0.64 -37.85 -17.45
N THR A 343 -0.68 -37.78 -17.54
CA THR A 343 -1.50 -38.49 -18.53
C THR A 343 -2.49 -37.53 -19.18
N GLU A 344 -3.12 -37.94 -20.28
CA GLU A 344 -4.23 -37.17 -20.91
C GLU A 344 -5.34 -36.83 -19.91
N LYS A 345 -5.63 -37.75 -18.99
CA LYS A 345 -6.63 -37.55 -17.94
C LYS A 345 -6.23 -36.45 -16.96
N HIS A 346 -4.95 -36.36 -16.61
CA HIS A 346 -4.43 -35.29 -15.75
C HIS A 346 -4.54 -33.93 -16.42
N LEU A 347 -4.21 -33.83 -17.72
CA LEU A 347 -4.36 -32.57 -18.47
C LEU A 347 -5.83 -32.14 -18.56
N GLN A 348 -6.75 -33.06 -18.86
CA GLN A 348 -8.17 -32.75 -18.90
C GLN A 348 -8.68 -32.26 -17.55
N TRP A 349 -8.31 -32.94 -16.46
CA TRP A 349 -8.70 -32.53 -15.11
C TRP A 349 -8.10 -31.19 -14.68
N LEU A 350 -6.87 -30.90 -15.08
CA LEU A 350 -6.27 -29.58 -14.89
C LEU A 350 -7.08 -28.51 -15.63
N TYR A 351 -7.48 -28.73 -16.88
CA TYR A 351 -8.35 -27.78 -17.59
C TYR A 351 -9.72 -27.63 -16.95
N ASP A 352 -10.30 -28.71 -16.43
CA ASP A 352 -11.58 -28.64 -15.71
C ASP A 352 -11.43 -27.83 -14.42
N PHE A 353 -10.34 -28.02 -13.67
CA PHE A 353 -9.99 -27.21 -12.51
C PHE A 353 -9.76 -25.73 -12.85
N LEU A 354 -9.00 -25.44 -13.91
CA LEU A 354 -8.79 -24.07 -14.35
C LEU A 354 -10.09 -23.43 -14.86
N LYS A 355 -11.03 -24.18 -15.45
CA LYS A 355 -12.34 -23.64 -15.89
C LYS A 355 -13.33 -23.45 -14.75
N ASP A 356 -13.12 -24.16 -13.64
CA ASP A 356 -14.00 -24.06 -12.48
C ASP A 356 -14.04 -22.62 -11.94
N THR A 357 -15.20 -22.21 -11.43
CA THR A 357 -15.46 -20.85 -10.94
C THR A 357 -15.61 -20.77 -9.42
N SER A 358 -15.29 -21.84 -8.67
CA SER A 358 -15.36 -21.84 -7.21
C SER A 358 -14.33 -20.90 -6.57
N ASP A 359 -13.35 -20.43 -7.33
CA ASP A 359 -12.35 -19.45 -6.92
C ASP A 359 -12.85 -17.99 -6.98
N ARG A 360 -14.10 -17.75 -7.39
CA ARG A 360 -14.69 -16.40 -7.51
C ARG A 360 -14.59 -15.55 -6.24
N ASP A 361 -14.76 -16.19 -5.08
CA ASP A 361 -14.79 -15.49 -3.78
C ASP A 361 -13.40 -15.37 -3.14
N ILE A 362 -12.34 -15.86 -3.81
CA ILE A 362 -10.97 -15.75 -3.32
C ILE A 362 -10.45 -14.34 -3.62
N THR A 363 -10.11 -13.61 -2.56
CA THR A 363 -9.56 -12.24 -2.64
C THR A 363 -8.13 -12.13 -2.10
N SER A 364 -7.54 -13.25 -1.68
CA SER A 364 -6.16 -13.33 -1.17
C SER A 364 -5.62 -14.76 -1.38
N SER A 365 -4.41 -14.87 -1.92
CA SER A 365 -3.74 -16.15 -2.20
C SER A 365 -2.26 -15.92 -2.45
N SER A 366 -1.46 -16.99 -2.38
CA SER A 366 -0.09 -16.95 -2.90
C SER A 366 -0.08 -16.87 -4.42
N MET A 367 1.00 -16.30 -4.96
CA MET A 367 1.24 -16.30 -6.40
C MET A 367 1.34 -17.73 -6.95
N ARG A 368 0.88 -17.89 -8.17
CA ARG A 368 0.87 -19.10 -8.98
C ARG A 368 1.64 -18.75 -10.26
N ASP A 369 2.63 -19.54 -10.64
CA ASP A 369 3.22 -19.40 -11.96
C ASP A 369 2.36 -20.14 -12.99
N VAL A 370 2.41 -19.72 -14.25
CA VAL A 370 1.83 -20.48 -15.36
C VAL A 370 2.86 -21.37 -16.04
N ASP A 371 4.11 -21.33 -15.60
CA ASP A 371 5.22 -22.03 -16.24
C ASP A 371 5.12 -23.54 -16.02
N PHE A 372 4.54 -23.99 -14.90
CA PHE A 372 4.26 -25.42 -14.68
C PHE A 372 3.41 -26.07 -15.80
N LEU A 373 2.63 -25.29 -16.55
CA LEU A 373 1.84 -25.79 -17.68
C LEU A 373 2.72 -26.37 -18.78
N GLU A 374 3.98 -25.92 -18.90
CA GLU A 374 4.93 -26.47 -19.87
C GLU A 374 5.24 -27.96 -19.61
N LYS A 375 5.07 -28.46 -18.37
CA LYS A 375 5.20 -29.89 -18.06
C LYS A 375 4.17 -30.74 -18.81
N TYR A 376 3.02 -30.16 -19.10
CA TYR A 376 1.93 -30.85 -19.80
C TYR A 376 2.11 -30.85 -21.33
N ASN A 377 3.16 -30.21 -21.85
CA ASN A 377 3.51 -30.23 -23.27
C ASN A 377 3.86 -31.65 -23.79
N VAL A 378 4.16 -32.59 -22.89
CA VAL A 378 4.34 -34.01 -23.24
C VAL A 378 3.04 -34.67 -23.74
N ILE A 379 1.89 -34.09 -23.40
CA ILE A 379 0.56 -34.54 -23.85
C ILE A 379 0.05 -33.67 -25.00
N ASP A 380 0.15 -32.35 -24.87
CA ASP A 380 -0.28 -31.38 -25.89
C ASP A 380 0.71 -30.22 -25.97
N GLU A 381 1.40 -30.05 -27.11
CA GLU A 381 2.39 -28.98 -27.32
C GLU A 381 1.82 -27.55 -27.12
N LEU A 382 0.49 -27.39 -27.14
CA LEU A 382 -0.19 -26.11 -26.89
C LEU A 382 -0.73 -25.98 -25.45
N ALA A 383 -0.35 -26.88 -24.53
CA ALA A 383 -0.94 -26.95 -23.20
C ALA A 383 -0.84 -25.63 -22.41
N LEU A 384 0.33 -24.98 -22.48
CA LEU A 384 0.56 -23.64 -21.91
C LEU A 384 -0.42 -22.60 -22.49
N ILE A 385 -0.59 -22.57 -23.81
CA ILE A 385 -1.43 -21.58 -24.48
C ILE A 385 -2.90 -21.77 -24.12
N GLU A 386 -3.39 -23.00 -24.14
CA GLU A 386 -4.78 -23.29 -23.78
C GLU A 386 -5.05 -23.04 -22.29
N GLY A 387 -4.11 -23.41 -21.40
CA GLY A 387 -4.20 -23.08 -19.98
C GLY A 387 -4.24 -21.58 -19.72
N CYS A 388 -3.36 -20.81 -20.36
CA CYS A 388 -3.34 -19.35 -20.27
C CYS A 388 -4.64 -18.70 -20.77
N LYS A 389 -5.26 -19.21 -21.86
CA LYS A 389 -6.57 -18.71 -22.31
C LYS A 389 -7.64 -18.92 -21.26
N ILE A 390 -7.74 -20.15 -20.72
CA ILE A 390 -8.72 -20.49 -19.67
C ILE A 390 -8.54 -19.58 -18.45
N ILE A 391 -7.30 -19.37 -18.02
CA ILE A 391 -6.99 -18.49 -16.88
C ILE A 391 -7.37 -17.04 -17.20
N LEU A 392 -7.04 -16.53 -18.38
CA LEU A 392 -7.36 -15.17 -18.79
C LEU A 392 -8.88 -14.91 -18.84
N ASP A 393 -9.67 -15.90 -19.25
CA ASP A 393 -11.14 -15.82 -19.29
C ASP A 393 -11.74 -15.57 -17.89
N LYS A 394 -11.03 -15.92 -16.82
CA LYS A 394 -11.47 -15.64 -15.44
C LYS A 394 -11.60 -14.14 -15.13
N LYS A 395 -11.01 -13.26 -15.95
CA LYS A 395 -11.19 -11.80 -15.82
C LYS A 395 -12.67 -11.38 -15.89
N GLU A 396 -13.55 -12.21 -16.45
CA GLU A 396 -15.00 -11.97 -16.49
C GLU A 396 -15.62 -11.89 -15.09
N TYR A 397 -15.03 -12.54 -14.09
CA TYR A 397 -15.53 -12.52 -12.72
C TYR A 397 -14.50 -12.12 -11.66
N SER A 398 -13.19 -12.27 -11.91
CA SER A 398 -12.15 -11.89 -10.95
C SER A 398 -10.81 -11.57 -11.61
N SER A 399 -10.45 -10.29 -11.66
CA SER A 399 -9.10 -9.85 -12.07
C SER A 399 -8.02 -10.28 -11.07
N PHE A 400 -8.36 -10.43 -9.79
CA PHE A 400 -7.44 -10.92 -8.76
C PHE A 400 -6.95 -12.34 -9.09
N ILE A 401 -7.85 -13.23 -9.54
CA ILE A 401 -7.43 -14.59 -9.91
C ILE A 401 -6.49 -14.57 -11.12
N VAL A 402 -6.78 -13.75 -12.13
CA VAL A 402 -5.89 -13.60 -13.29
C VAL A 402 -4.51 -13.10 -12.85
N ASP A 403 -4.47 -12.12 -11.95
CA ASP A 403 -3.24 -11.56 -11.41
C ASP A 403 -2.37 -12.58 -10.71
N ILE A 404 -2.93 -13.38 -9.80
CA ILE A 404 -2.11 -14.35 -9.05
C ILE A 404 -1.45 -15.38 -9.96
N TYR A 405 -2.01 -15.71 -11.13
CA TYR A 405 -1.41 -16.64 -12.10
C TYR A 405 -0.36 -16.00 -13.01
N PHE A 406 -0.57 -14.76 -13.44
CA PHE A 406 0.30 -14.13 -14.44
C PHE A 406 1.33 -13.16 -13.82
N SER A 407 1.22 -12.81 -12.55
CA SER A 407 2.18 -11.91 -11.88
C SER A 407 3.62 -12.42 -11.96
N LEU A 408 3.85 -13.73 -11.78
CA LEU A 408 5.19 -14.32 -11.91
C LEU A 408 5.68 -14.42 -13.35
N LEU A 409 4.78 -14.49 -14.33
CA LEU A 409 5.15 -14.52 -15.75
C LEU A 409 5.95 -13.26 -16.16
N PHE A 410 5.61 -12.11 -15.59
CA PHE A 410 6.27 -10.82 -15.86
C PHE A 410 7.16 -10.34 -14.72
N ASN A 411 7.80 -11.29 -14.02
CA ASN A 411 8.78 -11.00 -12.99
C ASN A 411 10.19 -11.36 -13.50
N TYR A 412 11.11 -10.39 -13.56
CA TYR A 412 12.46 -10.58 -14.09
C TYR A 412 13.33 -11.57 -13.29
N TYR A 413 12.98 -11.83 -12.02
CA TYR A 413 13.62 -12.88 -11.22
C TYR A 413 13.11 -14.28 -11.54
N HIS A 414 11.99 -14.39 -12.25
CA HIS A 414 11.35 -15.65 -12.61
C HIS A 414 11.50 -15.95 -14.11
N ASN A 415 11.15 -15.00 -14.97
CA ASN A 415 11.30 -15.09 -16.43
C ASN A 415 11.98 -13.85 -16.99
N THR A 416 12.87 -14.04 -17.97
CA THR A 416 13.35 -12.92 -18.79
C THR A 416 12.29 -12.50 -19.82
N PRO A 417 12.25 -11.22 -20.27
CA PRO A 417 11.30 -10.79 -21.31
C PRO A 417 11.36 -11.62 -22.60
N LYS A 418 12.56 -12.07 -22.99
CA LYS A 418 12.76 -12.93 -24.17
C LYS A 418 12.20 -14.33 -23.99
N GLU A 419 12.29 -14.89 -22.77
CA GLU A 419 11.70 -16.20 -22.46
C GLU A 419 10.18 -16.14 -22.53
N VAL A 420 9.56 -15.08 -22.00
CA VAL A 420 8.12 -14.86 -22.10
C VAL A 420 7.68 -14.79 -23.57
N ILE A 421 8.36 -14.00 -24.40
CA ILE A 421 8.04 -13.95 -25.84
C ILE A 421 8.16 -15.34 -26.48
N ARG A 422 9.23 -16.09 -26.16
CA ARG A 422 9.44 -17.43 -26.69
C ARG A 422 8.31 -18.40 -26.32
N LYS A 423 7.85 -18.35 -25.06
CA LYS A 423 6.72 -19.15 -24.57
C LYS A 423 5.43 -18.90 -25.35
N PHE A 424 5.23 -17.67 -25.84
CA PHE A 424 4.05 -17.26 -26.62
C PHE A 424 4.30 -17.09 -28.12
N ASN A 425 5.38 -17.64 -28.68
CA ASN A 425 5.72 -17.49 -30.11
C ASN A 425 4.59 -17.92 -31.06
N CYS A 426 3.80 -18.93 -30.69
CA CYS A 426 2.67 -19.41 -31.47
C CYS A 426 1.41 -18.55 -31.32
N ASN A 427 1.35 -17.66 -30.31
CA ASN A 427 0.23 -16.75 -30.08
C ASN A 427 0.65 -15.48 -29.32
N LEU A 428 1.32 -14.55 -30.01
CA LEU A 428 1.71 -13.26 -29.44
C LEU A 428 0.53 -12.34 -29.15
N GLU A 429 -0.63 -12.57 -29.75
CA GLU A 429 -1.85 -11.80 -29.47
C GLU A 429 -2.34 -12.06 -28.04
N LEU A 430 -2.36 -13.33 -27.64
CA LEU A 430 -2.67 -13.72 -26.26
C LEU A 430 -1.69 -13.08 -25.27
N LEU A 431 -0.39 -13.02 -25.58
CA LEU A 431 0.59 -12.34 -24.72
C LEU A 431 0.25 -10.86 -24.52
N GLU A 432 -0.13 -10.14 -25.59
CA GLU A 432 -0.56 -8.74 -25.47
C GLU A 432 -1.84 -8.60 -24.63
N GLU A 433 -2.78 -9.53 -24.75
CA GLU A 433 -4.03 -9.52 -23.98
C GLU A 433 -3.77 -9.77 -22.49
N ILE A 434 -2.91 -10.74 -22.17
CA ILE A 434 -2.48 -11.02 -20.80
C ILE A 434 -1.76 -9.80 -20.23
N TYR A 435 -0.77 -9.25 -20.95
CA TYR A 435 -0.02 -8.08 -20.51
C TYR A 435 -0.96 -6.89 -20.22
N TYR A 436 -1.90 -6.62 -21.11
CA TYR A 436 -2.88 -5.55 -20.91
C TYR A 436 -3.81 -5.79 -19.71
N ALA A 437 -4.26 -7.03 -19.51
CA ALA A 437 -5.09 -7.39 -18.35
C ALA A 437 -4.33 -7.20 -17.03
N MET A 438 -3.06 -7.61 -16.98
CA MET A 438 -2.18 -7.44 -15.82
C MET A 438 -1.92 -5.96 -15.53
N LEU A 439 -1.56 -5.22 -16.57
CA LEU A 439 -1.34 -3.77 -16.50
C LEU A 439 -2.56 -3.01 -15.98
N SER A 440 -3.77 -3.42 -16.39
CA SER A 440 -5.02 -2.79 -15.96
C SER A 440 -5.40 -3.12 -14.51
N TYR A 441 -4.90 -4.23 -13.96
CA TYR A 441 -5.20 -4.67 -12.61
C TYR A 441 -4.17 -4.15 -11.58
N ASP A 442 -2.89 -4.42 -11.82
CA ASP A 442 -1.80 -3.96 -10.96
C ASP A 442 -1.03 -2.82 -11.64
N LYS A 443 -1.19 -1.62 -11.10
CA LYS A 443 -0.46 -0.43 -11.55
C LYS A 443 1.07 -0.62 -11.47
N HIS A 444 1.57 -1.42 -10.52
CA HIS A 444 3.00 -1.73 -10.34
C HIS A 444 3.56 -2.77 -11.31
N HIS A 445 2.73 -3.43 -12.11
CA HIS A 445 3.11 -4.48 -13.05
C HIS A 445 4.19 -4.03 -14.05
N ASP A 446 5.31 -4.75 -14.22
CA ASP A 446 6.38 -4.35 -15.16
C ASP A 446 6.86 -2.91 -14.89
N TYR A 447 7.23 -2.64 -13.63
CA TYR A 447 7.51 -1.29 -13.11
C TYR A 447 8.50 -0.46 -13.96
N ASP A 448 9.53 -1.09 -14.55
CA ASP A 448 10.54 -0.43 -15.38
C ASP A 448 10.27 -0.54 -16.90
N GLY A 449 9.22 -1.24 -17.30
CA GLY A 449 8.80 -1.40 -18.70
C GLY A 449 9.69 -2.31 -19.54
N GLN A 450 10.50 -3.17 -18.92
CA GLN A 450 11.33 -4.12 -19.67
C GLN A 450 10.49 -5.08 -20.51
N PHE A 451 9.39 -5.60 -19.96
CA PHE A 451 8.51 -6.49 -20.70
C PHE A 451 7.75 -5.73 -21.80
N LEU A 452 7.22 -4.54 -21.50
CA LEU A 452 6.56 -3.67 -22.48
C LEU A 452 7.43 -3.42 -23.71
N LYS A 453 8.69 -3.03 -23.48
CA LYS A 453 9.65 -2.70 -24.53
C LYS A 453 9.97 -3.92 -25.40
N GLU A 454 10.21 -5.07 -24.79
CA GLU A 454 10.53 -6.28 -25.55
C GLU A 454 9.32 -6.78 -26.33
N ILE A 455 8.11 -6.73 -25.75
CA ILE A 455 6.85 -7.06 -26.45
C ILE A 455 6.65 -6.11 -27.64
N TYR A 456 6.85 -4.81 -27.45
CA TYR A 456 6.75 -3.82 -28.54
C TYR A 456 7.70 -4.15 -29.69
N SER A 457 8.92 -4.58 -29.37
CA SER A 457 9.96 -4.89 -30.37
C SER A 457 9.56 -6.04 -31.31
N VAL A 458 8.75 -7.00 -30.83
CA VAL A 458 8.24 -8.11 -31.66
C VAL A 458 6.81 -7.87 -32.16
N ARG A 459 6.05 -7.02 -31.48
CA ARG A 459 4.64 -6.77 -31.77
C ARG A 459 4.24 -5.32 -31.42
N PRO A 460 4.46 -4.37 -32.35
CA PRO A 460 4.21 -2.94 -32.09
C PRO A 460 2.77 -2.55 -31.74
N SER A 461 1.78 -3.42 -32.00
CA SER A 461 0.37 -3.18 -31.65
C SER A 461 0.13 -3.05 -30.14
N ILE A 462 1.01 -3.57 -29.29
CA ILE A 462 0.93 -3.39 -27.84
C ILE A 462 0.91 -1.92 -27.43
N LEU A 463 1.50 -1.03 -28.23
CA LEU A 463 1.50 0.41 -27.98
C LEU A 463 0.09 0.99 -27.93
N ASP A 464 -0.83 0.50 -28.77
CA ASP A 464 -2.22 0.96 -28.74
C ASP A 464 -2.92 0.54 -27.45
N LYS A 465 -2.72 -0.71 -27.00
CA LYS A 465 -3.24 -1.17 -25.70
C LYS A 465 -2.63 -0.39 -24.53
N TYR A 466 -1.35 -0.05 -24.61
CA TYR A 466 -0.69 0.76 -23.60
C TYR A 466 -1.26 2.19 -23.54
N ILE A 467 -1.50 2.82 -24.69
CA ILE A 467 -2.15 4.12 -24.78
C ILE A 467 -3.58 4.05 -24.21
N ASP A 468 -4.34 3.01 -24.56
CA ASP A 468 -5.69 2.80 -24.02
C ASP A 468 -5.67 2.66 -22.48
N TYR A 469 -4.68 1.95 -21.92
CA TYR A 469 -4.47 1.90 -20.48
C TYR A 469 -4.22 3.30 -19.89
N LEU A 470 -3.30 4.08 -20.49
CA LEU A 470 -2.97 5.42 -20.00
C LEU A 470 -4.18 6.37 -20.03
N ILE A 471 -5.05 6.26 -21.04
CA ILE A 471 -6.27 7.08 -21.16
C ILE A 471 -7.27 6.74 -20.04
N ASN A 472 -7.33 5.48 -19.63
CA ASN A 472 -8.26 5.01 -18.59
C ASN A 472 -7.65 5.01 -17.18
N SER A 473 -6.41 5.47 -17.02
CA SER A 473 -5.73 5.52 -15.72
C SER A 473 -6.15 6.75 -14.91
N ASP A 474 -6.41 6.55 -13.61
CA ASP A 474 -6.72 7.63 -12.67
C ASP A 474 -5.49 8.44 -12.22
N SER A 475 -4.26 7.93 -12.47
CA SER A 475 -3.01 8.58 -12.04
C SER A 475 -1.83 8.25 -12.96
N PHE A 476 -0.97 9.25 -13.18
CA PHE A 476 0.34 9.12 -13.85
C PHE A 476 1.52 9.27 -12.89
N ILE A 477 1.24 9.43 -11.59
CA ILE A 477 2.25 9.71 -10.56
C ILE A 477 2.95 8.44 -10.12
N ASP A 478 2.23 7.32 -10.14
CA ASP A 478 2.79 6.01 -9.85
C ASP A 478 3.46 5.47 -11.13
N HIS A 479 4.66 4.90 -11.02
CA HIS A 479 5.35 4.14 -12.12
C HIS A 479 6.03 4.97 -13.22
N GLN A 480 6.82 5.96 -12.81
CA GLN A 480 7.54 6.83 -13.75
C GLN A 480 8.56 6.07 -14.66
N GLU A 481 9.05 4.89 -14.27
CA GLU A 481 10.11 4.19 -15.01
C GLU A 481 9.61 3.52 -16.29
N ARG A 482 8.47 2.82 -16.23
CA ARG A 482 7.84 2.19 -17.40
C ARG A 482 7.59 3.18 -18.53
N HIS A 483 7.17 4.39 -18.21
CA HIS A 483 6.93 5.44 -19.20
C HIS A 483 8.19 5.75 -20.01
N CYS A 484 9.38 5.63 -19.41
CA CYS A 484 10.65 5.93 -20.04
C CYS A 484 11.23 4.78 -20.89
N CYS A 485 10.67 3.57 -20.82
CA CYS A 485 11.30 2.37 -21.40
C CYS A 485 11.57 2.49 -22.92
N PHE A 486 10.74 3.23 -23.64
CA PHE A 486 10.87 3.41 -25.09
C PHE A 486 12.02 4.33 -25.50
N PHE A 487 12.64 5.08 -24.57
CA PHE A 487 13.82 5.88 -24.91
C PHE A 487 15.00 5.02 -25.39
N ASP A 488 15.06 3.75 -25.02
CA ASP A 488 16.11 2.84 -25.53
C ASP A 488 15.94 2.48 -27.02
N LEU A 489 14.77 2.75 -27.62
CA LEU A 489 14.46 2.38 -29.00
C LEU A 489 14.82 3.49 -29.99
N ASP A 490 15.07 3.13 -31.24
CA ASP A 490 15.46 4.10 -32.28
C ASP A 490 14.28 4.98 -32.73
N ASP A 491 13.06 4.45 -32.72
CA ASP A 491 11.80 5.09 -33.11
C ASP A 491 11.07 5.77 -31.92
N PHE A 492 11.79 6.06 -30.84
CA PHE A 492 11.21 6.65 -29.62
C PHE A 492 10.45 7.96 -29.88
N VAL A 493 10.89 8.77 -30.86
CA VAL A 493 10.24 10.05 -31.18
C VAL A 493 8.83 9.80 -31.71
N GLU A 494 8.67 8.83 -32.61
CA GLU A 494 7.39 8.42 -33.18
C GLU A 494 6.48 7.85 -32.10
N ILE A 495 7.01 6.99 -31.22
CA ILE A 495 6.29 6.38 -30.10
C ILE A 495 5.73 7.47 -29.17
N TYR A 496 6.58 8.34 -28.64
CA TYR A 496 6.14 9.38 -27.70
C TYR A 496 5.26 10.44 -28.36
N ASN A 497 5.44 10.73 -29.66
CA ASN A 497 4.51 11.58 -30.39
C ASN A 497 3.11 10.95 -30.45
N LYS A 498 3.02 9.65 -30.76
CA LYS A 498 1.74 8.93 -30.79
C LYS A 498 1.07 8.95 -29.41
N ILE A 499 1.82 8.66 -28.33
CA ILE A 499 1.30 8.71 -26.96
C ILE A 499 0.79 10.12 -26.64
N PHE A 500 1.62 11.15 -26.84
CA PHE A 500 1.30 12.53 -26.49
C PHE A 500 0.06 13.05 -27.23
N GLU A 501 -0.04 12.81 -28.54
CA GLU A 501 -1.19 13.22 -29.35
C GLU A 501 -2.48 12.51 -28.90
N GLN A 502 -2.42 11.20 -28.59
CA GLN A 502 -3.60 10.44 -28.16
C GLN A 502 -4.05 10.82 -26.75
N LEU A 503 -3.13 11.06 -25.82
CA LEU A 503 -3.49 11.50 -24.47
C LEU A 503 -4.19 12.85 -24.48
N ILE A 504 -3.68 13.81 -25.26
CA ILE A 504 -4.34 15.12 -25.40
C ILE A 504 -5.72 14.98 -26.04
N ARG A 505 -5.86 14.15 -27.07
CA ARG A 505 -7.12 13.99 -27.79
C ARG A 505 -8.21 13.32 -26.96
N ASN A 506 -7.85 12.32 -26.14
CA ASN A 506 -8.82 11.41 -25.54
C ASN A 506 -9.08 11.66 -24.05
N LEU A 507 -8.22 12.42 -23.35
CA LEU A 507 -8.43 12.77 -21.93
C LEU A 507 -9.34 14.00 -21.78
N GLN A 508 -10.34 13.91 -20.90
CA GLN A 508 -11.28 15.00 -20.62
C GLN A 508 -10.61 16.25 -20.01
N TYR A 509 -9.57 16.06 -19.19
CA TYR A 509 -8.81 17.12 -18.52
C TYR A 509 -7.31 17.03 -18.86
N SER A 510 -7.02 16.89 -20.14
CA SER A 510 -5.67 16.83 -20.73
C SER A 510 -4.67 17.84 -20.15
N THR A 511 -5.06 19.11 -20.00
CA THR A 511 -4.20 20.18 -19.45
C THR A 511 -3.81 20.00 -17.99
N LEU A 512 -4.53 19.16 -17.24
CA LEU A 512 -4.15 18.75 -15.89
C LEU A 512 -3.42 17.41 -15.92
N SER A 513 -3.94 16.42 -16.63
CA SER A 513 -3.46 15.03 -16.61
C SER A 513 -2.16 14.81 -17.39
N VAL A 514 -2.06 15.33 -18.61
CA VAL A 514 -0.91 15.12 -19.50
C VAL A 514 0.39 15.68 -18.91
N PRO A 515 0.42 16.86 -18.26
CA PRO A 515 1.61 17.30 -17.54
C PRO A 515 2.15 16.29 -16.53
N HIS A 516 1.29 15.56 -15.81
CA HIS A 516 1.75 14.55 -14.84
C HIS A 516 2.43 13.37 -15.54
N PHE A 517 1.89 12.91 -16.67
CA PHE A 517 2.57 11.93 -17.52
C PHE A 517 3.92 12.47 -18.01
N LEU A 518 3.96 13.68 -18.57
CA LEU A 518 5.22 14.29 -19.05
C LEU A 518 6.25 14.52 -17.92
N GLU A 519 5.81 14.75 -16.69
CA GLU A 519 6.72 14.86 -15.54
C GLU A 519 7.49 13.56 -15.30
N SER A 520 6.85 12.41 -15.47
CA SER A 520 7.53 11.11 -15.41
C SER A 520 8.61 10.94 -16.48
N LEU A 521 8.36 11.46 -17.68
CA LEU A 521 9.28 11.34 -18.82
C LEU A 521 10.45 12.32 -18.78
N LEU A 522 10.25 13.52 -18.23
CA LEU A 522 11.16 14.65 -18.43
C LEU A 522 11.84 15.15 -17.15
N LEU A 523 11.30 14.86 -15.95
CA LEU A 523 11.88 15.36 -14.71
C LEU A 523 12.99 14.45 -14.13
N PRO A 524 13.96 15.03 -13.39
CA PRO A 524 15.22 14.36 -13.09
C PRO A 524 15.15 13.24 -12.03
N LYS A 525 13.98 12.90 -11.50
CA LYS A 525 13.86 11.88 -10.43
C LYS A 525 14.38 10.51 -10.87
N GLN A 526 14.49 10.26 -12.18
CA GLN A 526 14.89 8.99 -12.78
C GLN A 526 15.99 9.11 -13.85
N ASN A 527 16.59 10.30 -13.98
CA ASN A 527 17.62 10.49 -15.00
C ASN A 527 18.95 9.91 -14.52
N GLU A 528 19.20 8.64 -14.86
CA GLU A 528 20.51 8.31 -15.38
C GLU A 528 20.86 9.33 -16.46
N LYS A 529 22.07 9.91 -16.44
CA LYS A 529 22.54 10.82 -17.51
C LYS A 529 22.34 10.25 -18.92
N LYS A 530 22.14 8.93 -19.04
CA LYS A 530 21.84 8.15 -20.24
C LYS A 530 20.70 8.72 -21.09
N PHE A 531 19.63 9.27 -20.52
CA PHE A 531 18.43 9.65 -21.28
C PHE A 531 18.26 11.15 -21.57
N LEU A 532 19.13 12.01 -21.03
CA LEU A 532 19.02 13.46 -21.18
C LEU A 532 19.03 13.91 -22.65
N GLU A 533 19.90 13.32 -23.47
CA GLU A 533 20.00 13.67 -24.89
C GLU A 533 18.72 13.32 -25.67
N ARG A 534 18.11 12.18 -25.36
CA ARG A 534 16.85 11.74 -26.01
C ARG A 534 15.66 12.57 -25.56
N GLN A 535 15.57 12.94 -24.28
CA GLN A 535 14.59 13.92 -23.79
C GLN A 535 14.73 15.25 -24.54
N ASP A 536 15.96 15.75 -24.69
CA ASP A 536 16.22 17.01 -25.39
C ASP A 536 15.79 16.94 -26.87
N ILE A 537 16.07 15.82 -27.55
CA ILE A 537 15.62 15.57 -28.92
C ILE A 537 14.09 15.62 -29.00
N TRP A 538 13.40 14.91 -28.11
CA TRP A 538 11.94 14.86 -28.13
C TRP A 538 11.28 16.21 -27.81
N ILE A 539 11.76 16.93 -26.79
CA ILE A 539 11.23 18.27 -26.46
C ILE A 539 11.37 19.23 -27.65
N ARG A 540 12.55 19.25 -28.31
CA ARG A 540 12.78 20.12 -29.48
C ARG A 540 11.87 19.74 -30.65
N GLN A 541 11.70 18.45 -30.92
CA GLN A 541 10.77 17.96 -31.94
C GLN A 541 9.33 18.38 -31.63
N CYS A 542 8.88 18.24 -30.38
CA CYS A 542 7.56 18.68 -29.96
C CYS A 542 7.35 20.19 -30.16
N ILE A 543 8.32 21.02 -29.77
CA ILE A 543 8.25 22.46 -30.00
C ILE A 543 8.19 22.78 -31.49
N GLN A 544 9.05 22.20 -32.32
CA GLN A 544 9.08 22.46 -33.76
C GLN A 544 7.79 22.04 -34.46
N ARG A 545 7.21 20.92 -34.05
CA ARG A 545 6.04 20.34 -34.71
C ARG A 545 4.72 20.97 -34.25
N PHE A 546 4.64 21.41 -32.99
CA PHE A 546 3.39 21.79 -32.34
C PHE A 546 3.41 23.22 -31.77
N CYS A 547 4.31 24.11 -32.21
CA CYS A 547 4.45 25.47 -31.67
C CYS A 547 3.18 26.33 -31.74
N ASP A 548 2.25 26.00 -32.63
CA ASP A 548 0.98 26.73 -32.83
C ASP A 548 -0.20 26.05 -32.10
N ASP A 549 0.03 24.92 -31.43
CA ASP A 549 -0.98 24.17 -30.68
C ASP A 549 -0.93 24.58 -29.20
N GLU A 550 -1.88 25.44 -28.80
CA GLU A 550 -1.99 26.00 -27.46
C GLU A 550 -1.98 24.93 -26.36
N GLU A 551 -2.74 23.85 -26.55
CA GLU A 551 -2.95 22.84 -25.52
C GLU A 551 -1.69 21.97 -25.36
N LYS A 552 -1.09 21.55 -26.47
CA LYS A 552 0.18 20.81 -26.46
C LYS A 552 1.30 21.63 -25.83
N MET A 553 1.42 22.90 -26.21
CA MET A 553 2.44 23.79 -25.66
C MET A 553 2.19 24.08 -24.18
N TYR A 554 0.95 24.30 -23.76
CA TYR A 554 0.63 24.43 -22.34
C TYR A 554 1.07 23.19 -21.54
N CYS A 555 0.75 21.99 -22.02
CA CYS A 555 1.10 20.75 -21.35
C CYS A 555 2.62 20.56 -21.27
N LEU A 556 3.33 20.73 -22.38
CA LEU A 556 4.79 20.61 -22.44
C LEU A 556 5.46 21.64 -21.51
N PHE A 557 5.05 22.90 -21.60
CA PHE A 557 5.67 23.98 -20.82
C PHE A 557 5.32 23.93 -19.33
N SER A 558 4.21 23.29 -18.94
CA SER A 558 3.92 22.98 -17.53
C SER A 558 5.07 22.18 -16.90
N VAL A 559 5.65 21.23 -17.64
CA VAL A 559 6.78 20.40 -17.17
C VAL A 559 8.13 21.10 -17.38
N VAL A 560 8.34 21.74 -18.54
CA VAL A 560 9.55 22.54 -18.80
C VAL A 560 9.75 23.60 -17.72
N SER A 561 8.66 24.14 -17.16
CA SER A 561 8.71 25.14 -16.10
C SER A 561 9.39 24.67 -14.80
N LYS A 562 9.45 23.35 -14.59
CA LYS A 562 10.05 22.65 -13.44
C LYS A 562 11.49 22.18 -13.69
N LEU A 563 12.00 22.29 -14.92
CA LEU A 563 13.39 21.94 -15.27
C LEU A 563 14.40 22.94 -14.69
N GLU A 564 15.66 22.54 -14.67
CA GLU A 564 16.78 23.40 -14.29
C GLU A 564 16.86 24.68 -15.13
N PHE A 565 17.30 25.79 -14.50
CA PHE A 565 17.29 27.13 -15.09
C PHE A 565 17.83 27.19 -16.53
N LYS A 566 18.94 26.50 -16.80
CA LYS A 566 19.62 26.53 -18.09
C LYS A 566 18.78 25.87 -19.19
N ARG A 567 18.40 24.60 -19.01
CA ARG A 567 17.57 23.84 -19.98
C ARG A 567 16.23 24.52 -20.21
N LYS A 568 15.56 24.94 -19.14
CA LYS A 568 14.29 25.68 -19.21
C LYS A 568 14.40 26.94 -20.08
N LYS A 569 15.45 27.74 -19.88
CA LYS A 569 15.69 28.95 -20.68
C LYS A 569 15.91 28.61 -22.15
N GLU A 570 16.70 27.57 -22.44
CA GLU A 570 16.96 27.14 -23.82
C GLU A 570 15.67 26.75 -24.56
N TYR A 571 14.74 26.05 -23.91
CA TYR A 571 13.46 25.67 -24.52
C TYR A 571 12.51 26.84 -24.76
N ILE A 572 12.46 27.80 -23.85
CA ILE A 572 11.65 29.01 -24.03
C ILE A 572 12.18 29.85 -25.21
N LEU A 573 13.51 30.00 -25.33
CA LEU A 573 14.10 30.70 -26.46
C LEU A 573 13.86 29.97 -27.77
N PHE A 574 14.00 28.64 -27.76
CA PHE A 574 13.72 27.82 -28.93
C PHE A 574 12.25 27.87 -29.36
N PHE A 575 11.31 27.94 -28.42
CA PHE A 575 9.90 28.20 -28.74
C PHE A 575 9.71 29.55 -29.43
N LEU A 576 10.32 30.63 -28.90
CA LEU A 576 10.23 31.97 -29.50
C LEU A 576 10.88 32.09 -30.88
N GLU A 577 11.87 31.24 -31.19
CA GLU A 577 12.46 31.14 -32.52
C GLU A 577 11.49 30.52 -33.54
N ASN A 578 10.65 29.56 -33.10
CA ASN A 578 9.68 28.88 -33.96
C ASN A 578 8.31 29.61 -34.01
N ASN A 579 7.86 30.18 -32.89
CA ASN A 579 6.62 30.95 -32.79
C ASN A 579 6.85 32.27 -32.00
N PRO A 580 6.94 33.43 -32.70
CA PRO A 580 7.15 34.73 -32.07
C PRO A 580 5.85 35.43 -31.61
N LEU A 581 4.68 34.80 -31.73
CA LEU A 581 3.39 35.40 -31.38
C LEU A 581 3.25 35.55 -29.87
N PHE A 582 2.85 36.75 -29.43
CA PHE A 582 2.70 37.04 -28.02
C PHE A 582 1.53 36.27 -27.40
N GLU A 583 0.44 36.14 -28.16
CA GLU A 583 -0.79 35.51 -27.72
C GLU A 583 -0.57 34.03 -27.35
N ASP A 584 0.35 33.33 -28.02
CA ASP A 584 0.73 31.95 -27.69
C ASP A 584 1.78 31.89 -26.57
N PHE A 585 2.73 32.83 -26.55
CA PHE A 585 3.72 32.94 -25.48
C PHE A 585 3.08 33.22 -24.09
N GLU A 586 2.01 34.02 -24.04
CA GLU A 586 1.32 34.33 -22.78
C GLU A 586 0.69 33.08 -22.14
N LYS A 587 0.31 32.11 -22.97
CA LYS A 587 -0.38 30.87 -22.57
C LYS A 587 0.57 29.81 -22.03
N ILE A 588 1.85 29.82 -22.38
CA ILE A 588 2.80 28.82 -21.86
C ILE A 588 3.20 29.11 -20.40
N PRO A 589 3.22 28.10 -19.50
CA PRO A 589 3.69 28.30 -18.14
C PRO A 589 5.19 28.65 -18.04
N LEU A 590 5.50 29.84 -17.51
CA LEU A 590 6.89 30.27 -17.25
C LEU A 590 7.38 29.89 -15.85
N THR A 591 6.49 29.50 -14.94
CA THR A 591 6.76 29.03 -13.57
C THR A 591 5.91 27.79 -13.30
N PRO A 592 6.32 26.91 -12.35
CA PRO A 592 5.52 25.74 -11.97
C PRO A 592 4.05 26.09 -11.71
N THR A 593 3.14 25.25 -12.20
CA THR A 593 1.69 25.38 -12.00
C THR A 593 1.20 24.72 -10.71
N SER A 594 2.02 23.81 -10.15
CA SER A 594 1.81 23.16 -8.85
C SER A 594 3.13 23.12 -8.05
N TRP A 595 3.05 23.33 -6.73
CA TRP A 595 4.22 23.35 -5.85
C TRP A 595 3.84 23.08 -4.38
N SER A 596 4.78 22.56 -3.62
CA SER A 596 4.70 22.32 -2.18
C SER A 596 5.98 22.82 -1.50
N TRP A 597 5.88 23.33 -0.28
CA TRP A 597 7.04 23.75 0.49
C TRP A 597 6.84 23.42 1.97
N SER A 598 7.95 23.35 2.70
CA SER A 598 7.96 23.25 4.16
C SER A 598 8.67 24.47 4.73
N GLY A 599 8.12 25.08 5.78
CA GLY A 599 8.59 26.36 6.30
C GLY A 599 8.24 27.53 5.37
N SER A 600 9.27 28.24 4.89
CA SER A 600 9.11 29.48 4.12
C SER A 600 8.93 29.26 2.62
N ALA A 601 7.97 29.95 2.00
CA ALA A 601 7.82 29.98 0.54
C ALA A 601 8.77 30.98 -0.16
N VAL A 602 9.42 31.88 0.61
CA VAL A 602 10.23 32.98 0.08
C VAL A 602 11.40 32.51 -0.81
N PRO A 603 12.17 31.45 -0.46
CA PRO A 603 13.25 30.97 -1.32
C PRO A 603 12.74 30.51 -2.70
N MET A 604 11.58 29.86 -2.75
CA MET A 604 10.97 29.37 -3.99
C MET A 604 10.54 30.52 -4.90
N TYR A 605 9.81 31.52 -4.38
CA TYR A 605 9.42 32.70 -5.17
C TYR A 605 10.64 33.50 -5.65
N SER A 606 11.69 33.59 -4.83
CA SER A 606 12.94 34.27 -5.19
C SER A 606 13.62 33.60 -6.38
N ALA A 607 13.72 32.27 -6.37
CA ALA A 607 14.26 31.51 -7.49
C ALA A 607 13.47 31.73 -8.79
N TRP A 608 12.14 31.80 -8.72
CA TRP A 608 11.31 32.10 -9.90
C TRP A 608 11.49 33.53 -10.41
N ILE A 609 11.66 34.51 -9.53
CA ILE A 609 11.99 35.88 -9.93
C ILE A 609 13.34 35.92 -10.65
N GLU A 610 14.35 35.23 -10.12
CA GLU A 610 15.66 35.12 -10.77
C GLU A 610 15.56 34.48 -12.16
N PHE A 611 14.76 33.42 -12.30
CA PHE A 611 14.48 32.81 -13.60
C PHE A 611 13.96 33.86 -14.59
N LEU A 612 12.86 34.52 -14.24
CA LEU A 612 12.14 35.43 -15.12
C LEU A 612 13.02 36.62 -15.52
N LYS A 613 13.80 37.15 -14.59
CA LYS A 613 14.80 38.20 -14.89
C LYS A 613 15.83 37.74 -15.93
N SER A 614 16.23 36.46 -15.89
CA SER A 614 17.20 35.91 -16.85
C SER A 614 16.68 35.84 -18.29
N LEU A 615 15.35 35.91 -18.50
CA LEU A 615 14.71 35.93 -19.82
C LEU A 615 14.67 37.33 -20.44
N LEU A 616 14.58 38.39 -19.63
CA LEU A 616 14.45 39.79 -20.07
C LEU A 616 15.50 40.23 -21.11
N PRO A 617 16.80 39.87 -20.98
CA PRO A 617 17.81 40.26 -21.97
C PRO A 617 17.58 39.70 -23.38
N ASN A 618 16.73 38.68 -23.55
CA ASN A 618 16.43 38.08 -24.86
C ASN A 618 15.22 38.75 -25.54
N CYS A 619 14.45 39.56 -24.80
CA CYS A 619 13.26 40.26 -25.29
C CYS A 619 13.58 41.72 -25.69
N ILE A 620 14.54 41.91 -26.61
CA ILE A 620 15.01 43.25 -27.03
C ILE A 620 14.43 43.64 -28.40
N GLY A 621 13.88 44.84 -28.50
CA GLY A 621 13.36 45.43 -29.74
C GLY A 621 11.84 45.48 -29.80
N LEU A 622 11.30 46.24 -30.76
CA LEU A 622 9.87 46.57 -30.85
C LEU A 622 8.96 45.31 -30.87
N LYS A 623 9.42 44.22 -31.50
CA LYS A 623 8.67 42.98 -31.61
C LYS A 623 8.42 42.27 -30.26
N TRP A 624 9.27 42.49 -29.26
CA TRP A 624 9.22 41.78 -27.97
C TRP A 624 8.65 42.61 -26.81
N ILE A 625 8.13 43.81 -27.07
CA ILE A 625 7.65 44.72 -26.00
C ILE A 625 6.57 44.05 -25.14
N LYS A 626 5.56 43.42 -25.76
CA LYS A 626 4.48 42.73 -25.03
C LYS A 626 5.02 41.59 -24.16
N HIS A 627 5.93 40.78 -24.71
CA HIS A 627 6.58 39.66 -24.01
C HIS A 627 7.35 40.14 -22.77
N LYS A 628 8.15 41.20 -22.94
CA LYS A 628 8.91 41.81 -21.84
C LYS A 628 7.99 42.30 -20.73
N ASN A 629 6.93 43.02 -21.09
CA ASN A 629 5.95 43.55 -20.11
C ASN A 629 5.24 42.43 -19.33
N TYR A 630 4.90 41.31 -19.98
CA TYR A 630 4.31 40.15 -19.31
C TYR A 630 5.26 39.55 -18.26
N ILE A 631 6.53 39.37 -18.61
CA ILE A 631 7.56 38.85 -17.68
C ILE A 631 7.73 39.80 -16.48
N GLU A 632 7.82 41.12 -16.72
CA GLU A 632 7.94 42.13 -15.66
C GLU A 632 6.73 42.13 -14.72
N THR A 633 5.52 41.95 -15.27
CA THR A 633 4.28 41.85 -14.49
C THR A 633 4.28 40.62 -13.59
N LYS A 634 4.69 39.44 -14.10
CA LYS A 634 4.83 38.21 -13.29
C LYS A 634 5.87 38.37 -12.18
N ILE A 635 6.98 39.05 -12.44
CA ILE A 635 7.99 39.38 -11.41
C ILE A 635 7.38 40.26 -10.31
N GLY A 636 6.57 41.27 -10.68
CA GLY A 636 5.86 42.12 -9.72
C GLY A 636 4.97 41.31 -8.79
N TYR A 637 4.12 40.45 -9.34
CA TYR A 637 3.23 39.58 -8.57
C TYR A 637 3.99 38.68 -7.57
N LEU A 638 5.11 38.08 -7.98
CA LEU A 638 5.91 37.22 -7.09
C LEU A 638 6.55 37.99 -5.93
N LYS A 639 6.92 39.27 -6.13
CA LYS A 639 7.42 40.12 -5.04
C LYS A 639 6.34 40.40 -4.00
N GLU A 640 5.12 40.67 -4.44
CA GLU A 640 3.97 40.83 -3.54
C GLU A 640 3.69 39.54 -2.74
N GLN A 641 3.86 38.36 -3.34
CA GLN A 641 3.75 37.09 -2.63
C GLN A 641 4.84 36.90 -1.56
N ILE A 642 6.07 37.34 -1.83
CA ILE A 642 7.17 37.33 -0.83
C ILE A 642 6.82 38.22 0.36
N GLU A 643 6.38 39.45 0.12
CA GLU A 643 6.00 40.38 1.19
C GLU A 643 4.86 39.80 2.04
N SER A 644 3.87 39.17 1.40
CA SER A 644 2.76 38.52 2.11
C SER A 644 3.22 37.33 2.98
N GLU A 645 4.11 36.46 2.49
CA GLU A 645 4.59 35.31 3.29
C GLU A 645 5.46 35.77 4.46
N GLN A 646 6.27 36.82 4.29
CA GLN A 646 7.07 37.39 5.39
C GLN A 646 6.19 37.95 6.52
N ILE A 647 5.07 38.60 6.18
CA ILE A 647 4.09 39.05 7.18
C ILE A 647 3.46 37.86 7.89
N ASP A 648 3.04 36.85 7.14
CA ASP A 648 2.44 35.63 7.69
C ASP A 648 3.40 34.88 8.63
N GLU A 649 4.68 34.79 8.29
CA GLU A 649 5.71 34.17 9.14
C GLU A 649 5.85 34.88 10.49
N ILE A 650 5.87 36.23 10.48
CA ILE A 650 5.92 37.02 11.71
C ILE A 650 4.66 36.79 12.57
N LEU A 651 3.50 36.65 11.95
CA LEU A 651 2.24 36.37 12.66
C LEU A 651 2.14 34.94 13.19
N ARG A 652 2.82 33.98 12.55
CA ARG A 652 2.84 32.57 12.97
C ARG A 652 3.73 32.33 14.20
N GLY A 653 4.72 33.20 14.44
CA GLY A 653 5.44 33.39 15.71
C GLY A 653 5.95 32.13 16.39
#